data_AF-A0AAE1IEG6-F1
#
_entry.id   AF-A0AAE1IEG6-F1
#
_cell.length_a   1.000
_cell.length_b   1.000
_cell.length_c   1.000
_cell.angle_alpha   90.00
_cell.angle_beta   90.00
_cell.angle_gamma   90.00
#
_symmetry.space_group_name_H-M   'P 1'
#
loop_
_entity.id
_entity.type
_entity.pdbx_description
1 polymer ?
#
loop_
_entity_poly.entity_id
_entity_poly.type
_entity_poly.pdbx_seq_one_letter_code
_entity_poly.pdbx_strand_id
1 'polypeptide(L)'
;MASVPNLPSRYEIRPLEPKHCNWAQAIVALSNVYQTTVWTASCPEELTRRAYKVCKSMAYLIQHQIESGHSLGVFDREYEFKRPESVTTSGRLYWDADDETVSFTKLLDQMDFPLVSVAMAYDSFDALNPERLMDMMAALPGFGPAMGALQAADQRNNSWKATGAGQVLFRAATSTRHEYEGKGIMKSLAHHLMRTAAAKGFRAIQIECVSDAVTHVWSHPPEPFHTDLVSEINSMDVMAEDESGSTYYPLRPAKQRLYKMPQQASTKSFSFVNYDGPNLATDAQVRRRIRQQAMKDTATARRQRGDYGKHNMRQYPMFVGPKPLLDDDSEALDDASSLDQLQRFYQPPSLSMPFAFQDPMMPKQFSVLLNLMPLTGLRLGVGTLSHYLYEPTQPKDRIIAAQVSSQRLLSFIPSRYGHVSLLRHATDCVIAKLQYLSQREEDRSPKGDLKALMHYQKALKALQHALLDEREWAKPETLCATQLLGIFEALNGDEREDSWMHHVGGAARLVEARGAHMFNTEFEKALFLAHIGPTVMSAFLNNTPCFLEESQWQAVIREAVSEDTTLTNDKEFALALWGGLIEMPRLFKRTTELLLSPCAPSQKDIDDITERLLAKRKNLVIWLSLIKKHPIVQTSGLSEDEYGVLVFPGDFDYRKLGPWCLTRLALRGTYAVCRMIKSRLLYAIAPATFHDLEVEAQEIAHRILNLKEEMAPFKDSALIWNQFMAQGSWIAKGIAETKDAWSKEGEGHDGMLGKSKFKKWNQVIGRKIS
;
A
#
# COMPACT_ATOMS: atom_id res chain seq x y z
N MET A 1 -3.77 31.62 4.38
CA MET A 1 -4.29 30.86 3.22
C MET A 1 -3.15 30.01 2.68
N ALA A 2 -3.36 28.71 2.45
CA ALA A 2 -2.36 27.87 1.78
C ALA A 2 -2.46 28.05 0.26
N SER A 3 -1.33 28.10 -0.45
CA SER A 3 -1.30 28.20 -1.91
C SER A 3 -1.88 26.93 -2.55
N VAL A 4 -2.84 27.09 -3.47
CA VAL A 4 -3.37 25.98 -4.25
C VAL A 4 -2.30 25.53 -5.25
N PRO A 5 -1.81 24.28 -5.19
CA PRO A 5 -0.81 23.81 -6.16
C PRO A 5 -1.40 23.86 -7.57
N ASN A 6 -0.62 24.40 -8.51
CA ASN A 6 -0.93 24.51 -9.93
C ASN A 6 -2.11 25.46 -10.28
N LEU A 7 -2.29 26.56 -9.56
CA LEU A 7 -3.02 27.74 -10.04
C LEU A 7 -2.03 28.91 -10.23
N PRO A 8 -1.98 29.59 -11.40
CA PRO A 8 -1.12 30.76 -11.59
C PRO A 8 -1.49 31.92 -10.66
N SER A 9 -0.50 32.70 -10.21
CA SER A 9 -0.63 33.78 -9.20
C SER A 9 -1.62 34.91 -9.57
N ARG A 10 -1.85 35.10 -10.89
CA ARG A 10 -2.87 35.98 -11.49
C ARG A 10 -4.29 35.61 -11.06
N TYR A 11 -4.57 34.34 -10.77
CA TYR A 11 -5.91 33.86 -10.46
C TYR A 11 -6.09 33.56 -8.97
N GLU A 12 -7.29 33.77 -8.46
CA GLU A 12 -7.64 33.53 -7.05
C GLU A 12 -8.96 32.77 -6.92
N ILE A 13 -8.99 31.74 -6.07
CA ILE A 13 -10.22 31.02 -5.72
C ILE A 13 -10.86 31.69 -4.50
N ARG A 14 -12.13 32.10 -4.61
CA ARG A 14 -12.93 32.69 -3.54
C ARG A 14 -14.33 32.04 -3.50
N PRO A 15 -15.06 32.11 -2.37
CA PRO A 15 -16.50 31.86 -2.35
C PRO A 15 -17.23 32.78 -3.34
N LEU A 16 -18.35 32.30 -3.89
CA LEU A 16 -19.32 33.16 -4.55
C LEU A 16 -20.23 33.84 -3.52
N GLU A 17 -20.85 34.94 -3.93
CA GLU A 17 -21.72 35.80 -3.12
C GLU A 17 -22.95 36.16 -3.97
N PRO A 18 -24.10 36.55 -3.40
CA PRO A 18 -25.31 36.86 -4.18
C PRO A 18 -25.10 37.92 -5.29
N LYS A 19 -24.16 38.85 -5.12
CA LYS A 19 -23.79 39.85 -6.13
C LYS A 19 -23.15 39.25 -7.40
N HIS A 20 -22.68 38.00 -7.35
CA HIS A 20 -22.05 37.27 -8.46
C HIS A 20 -23.05 36.39 -9.24
N CYS A 21 -24.33 36.32 -8.83
CA CYS A 21 -25.30 35.38 -9.41
C CYS A 21 -25.52 35.58 -10.91
N ASN A 22 -25.64 36.81 -11.40
CA ASN A 22 -25.79 37.12 -12.82
C ASN A 22 -24.53 36.74 -13.64
N TRP A 23 -23.33 36.92 -13.09
CA TRP A 23 -22.08 36.50 -13.73
C TRP A 23 -22.01 34.97 -13.83
N ALA A 24 -22.35 34.25 -12.76
CA ALA A 24 -22.39 32.79 -12.74
C ALA A 24 -23.47 32.21 -13.68
N GLN A 25 -24.67 32.82 -13.73
CA GLN A 25 -25.73 32.48 -14.68
C GLN A 25 -25.23 32.61 -16.13
N ALA A 26 -24.58 33.73 -16.50
CA ALA A 26 -24.07 33.96 -17.84
C ALA A 26 -22.97 32.95 -18.25
N ILE A 27 -21.99 32.69 -17.37
CA ILE A 27 -20.93 31.71 -17.62
C ILE A 27 -21.52 30.30 -17.85
N VAL A 28 -22.44 29.85 -17.00
CA VAL A 28 -23.03 28.50 -17.09
C VAL A 28 -24.04 28.40 -18.25
N ALA A 29 -24.73 29.49 -18.61
CA ALA A 29 -25.62 29.54 -19.77
C ALA A 29 -24.85 29.44 -21.10
N LEU A 30 -23.76 30.20 -21.29
CA LEU A 30 -22.90 30.03 -22.47
C LEU A 30 -22.33 28.61 -22.54
N SER A 31 -21.92 28.04 -21.41
CA SER A 31 -21.33 26.71 -21.38
C SER A 31 -22.32 25.62 -21.81
N ASN A 32 -23.57 25.69 -21.33
CA ASN A 32 -24.61 24.72 -21.67
C ASN A 32 -25.32 24.98 -23.02
N VAL A 33 -25.08 26.11 -23.69
CA VAL A 33 -25.72 26.41 -25.00
C VAL A 33 -24.73 26.48 -26.16
N TYR A 34 -23.48 26.91 -25.94
CA TYR A 34 -22.46 27.04 -26.98
C TYR A 34 -21.26 26.07 -26.88
N GLN A 35 -20.89 25.62 -25.68
CA GLN A 35 -19.64 24.86 -25.47
C GLN A 35 -19.85 23.34 -25.30
N THR A 36 -21.07 22.90 -25.01
CA THR A 36 -21.37 21.50 -24.68
C THR A 36 -21.54 20.62 -25.93
N THR A 37 -20.98 19.42 -25.89
CA THR A 37 -21.20 18.37 -26.90
C THR A 37 -22.62 17.78 -26.87
N VAL A 38 -23.43 18.12 -25.85
CA VAL A 38 -24.82 17.68 -25.70
C VAL A 38 -25.78 18.73 -26.29
N TRP A 39 -26.22 19.71 -25.51
CA TRP A 39 -27.35 20.60 -25.84
C TRP A 39 -27.12 21.57 -27.00
N THR A 40 -25.87 21.77 -27.45
CA THR A 40 -25.53 22.49 -28.68
C THR A 40 -25.67 21.58 -29.92
N ALA A 41 -25.40 20.28 -29.79
CA ALA A 41 -25.54 19.32 -30.88
C ALA A 41 -26.98 18.82 -31.04
N SER A 42 -27.70 18.59 -29.94
CA SER A 42 -29.11 18.19 -29.93
C SER A 42 -30.07 19.31 -30.38
N CYS A 43 -29.64 20.57 -30.23
CA CYS A 43 -30.38 21.75 -30.66
C CYS A 43 -29.36 22.83 -31.06
N PRO A 44 -29.00 22.94 -32.36
CA PRO A 44 -28.02 23.92 -32.84
C PRO A 44 -28.62 25.30 -33.15
N GLU A 45 -29.94 25.44 -33.02
CA GLU A 45 -30.71 26.62 -33.42
C GLU A 45 -30.92 27.62 -32.26
N GLU A 46 -31.17 28.88 -32.63
CA GLU A 46 -31.49 30.01 -31.75
C GLU A 46 -30.56 30.17 -30.52
N LEU A 47 -29.25 29.92 -30.69
CA LEU A 47 -28.29 29.82 -29.58
C LEU A 47 -28.22 31.06 -28.67
N THR A 48 -28.29 32.28 -29.22
CA THR A 48 -28.28 33.53 -28.43
C THR A 48 -29.53 33.67 -27.57
N ARG A 49 -30.71 33.57 -28.19
CA ARG A 49 -32.01 33.50 -27.51
C ARG A 49 -32.04 32.43 -26.42
N ARG A 50 -31.55 31.22 -26.72
CA ARG A 50 -31.48 30.12 -25.75
C ARG A 50 -30.50 30.41 -24.62
N ALA A 51 -29.36 31.04 -24.88
CA ALA A 51 -28.45 31.48 -23.81
C ALA A 51 -29.14 32.48 -22.86
N TYR A 52 -29.92 33.44 -23.38
CA TYR A 52 -30.73 34.33 -22.55
C TYR A 52 -31.85 33.60 -21.78
N LYS A 53 -32.61 32.71 -22.45
CA LYS A 53 -33.66 31.89 -21.80
C LYS A 53 -33.09 31.02 -20.69
N VAL A 54 -31.96 30.34 -20.92
CA VAL A 54 -31.26 29.53 -19.91
C VAL A 54 -30.75 30.41 -18.77
N CYS A 55 -30.07 31.52 -19.07
CA CYS A 55 -29.57 32.46 -18.04
C CYS A 55 -30.68 32.96 -17.10
N LYS A 56 -31.83 33.34 -17.66
CA LYS A 56 -33.01 33.82 -16.90
C LYS A 56 -33.68 32.70 -16.09
N SER A 57 -33.98 31.56 -16.73
CA SER A 57 -34.67 30.42 -16.10
C SER A 57 -33.85 29.75 -14.98
N MET A 58 -32.52 29.73 -15.11
CA MET A 58 -31.59 29.13 -14.15
C MET A 58 -31.32 30.02 -12.93
N ALA A 59 -31.98 31.18 -12.80
CA ALA A 59 -31.74 32.13 -11.72
C ALA A 59 -31.97 31.52 -10.32
N TYR A 60 -33.03 30.71 -10.13
CA TYR A 60 -33.27 30.01 -8.87
C TYR A 60 -32.12 29.04 -8.53
N LEU A 61 -31.70 28.20 -9.47
CA LEU A 61 -30.63 27.23 -9.28
C LEU A 61 -29.33 27.92 -8.82
N ILE A 62 -28.89 28.95 -9.56
CA ILE A 62 -27.64 29.66 -9.23
C ILE A 62 -27.74 30.40 -7.88
N GLN A 63 -28.90 31.00 -7.56
CA GLN A 63 -29.12 31.67 -6.28
C GLN A 63 -29.03 30.66 -5.11
N HIS A 64 -29.79 29.56 -5.16
CA HIS A 64 -29.80 28.50 -4.14
C HIS A 64 -28.39 27.94 -3.88
N GLN A 65 -27.62 27.71 -4.94
CA GLN A 65 -26.25 27.21 -4.84
C GLN A 65 -25.26 28.23 -4.24
N ILE A 66 -25.50 29.52 -4.38
CA ILE A 66 -24.66 30.57 -3.78
C ILE A 66 -25.06 30.81 -2.32
N GLU A 67 -26.35 30.86 -2.02
CA GLU A 67 -26.90 31.01 -0.67
C GLU A 67 -26.54 29.83 0.25
N SER A 68 -26.45 28.62 -0.31
CA SER A 68 -25.94 27.44 0.40
C SER A 68 -24.47 27.60 0.88
N GLY A 69 -23.70 28.58 0.39
CA GLY A 69 -22.38 28.90 0.94
C GLY A 69 -21.26 27.90 0.61
N HIS A 70 -21.46 27.08 -0.43
CA HIS A 70 -20.50 26.08 -0.92
C HIS A 70 -20.00 26.32 -2.34
N SER A 71 -20.63 27.22 -3.11
CA SER A 71 -20.18 27.58 -4.46
C SER A 71 -18.90 28.42 -4.46
N LEU A 72 -17.99 28.11 -5.37
CA LEU A 72 -16.68 28.76 -5.51
C LEU A 72 -16.50 29.37 -6.90
N GLY A 73 -15.75 30.47 -6.98
CA GLY A 73 -15.36 31.13 -8.22
C GLY A 73 -13.85 31.34 -8.30
N VAL A 74 -13.31 31.31 -9.52
CA VAL A 74 -11.96 31.78 -9.84
C VAL A 74 -12.07 33.19 -10.39
N PHE A 75 -11.34 34.12 -9.80
CA PHE A 75 -11.26 35.51 -10.21
C PHE A 75 -9.89 35.81 -10.81
N ASP A 76 -9.84 36.58 -11.89
CA ASP A 76 -8.62 37.18 -12.41
C ASP A 76 -8.31 38.49 -11.65
N ARG A 77 -7.10 38.58 -11.09
CA ARG A 77 -6.60 39.75 -10.35
C ARG A 77 -6.08 40.86 -11.26
N GLU A 78 -5.76 40.51 -12.50
CA GLU A 78 -5.20 41.37 -13.54
C GLU A 78 -6.24 41.58 -14.65
N TYR A 79 -7.52 41.67 -14.25
CA TYR A 79 -8.64 41.89 -15.18
C TYR A 79 -8.74 43.37 -15.57
N GLU A 80 -8.52 43.66 -16.84
CA GLU A 80 -8.73 45.00 -17.40
C GLU A 80 -10.20 45.17 -17.81
N PHE A 81 -10.90 46.07 -17.11
CA PHE A 81 -12.28 46.42 -17.43
C PHE A 81 -12.36 47.15 -18.77
N LYS A 82 -13.29 46.74 -19.62
CA LYS A 82 -13.46 47.28 -20.98
C LYS A 82 -14.24 48.58 -21.01
N ARG A 83 -15.08 48.83 -20.00
CA ARG A 83 -15.97 50.00 -19.93
C ARG A 83 -15.76 50.75 -18.61
N PRO A 84 -15.72 52.10 -18.61
CA PRO A 84 -15.57 52.90 -17.40
C PRO A 84 -16.61 52.59 -16.32
N GLU A 85 -17.86 52.32 -16.71
CA GLU A 85 -18.95 51.97 -15.82
C GLU A 85 -18.65 50.67 -15.05
N SER A 86 -18.03 49.69 -15.70
CA SER A 86 -17.63 48.42 -15.06
C SER A 86 -16.58 48.61 -13.98
N VAL A 87 -15.67 49.59 -14.13
CA VAL A 87 -14.71 49.95 -13.08
C VAL A 87 -15.47 50.41 -11.82
N THR A 88 -16.51 51.24 -11.99
CA THR A 88 -17.30 51.76 -10.86
C THR A 88 -18.11 50.69 -10.12
N THR A 89 -18.51 49.61 -10.80
CA THR A 89 -19.25 48.49 -10.20
C THR A 89 -18.38 47.28 -9.86
N SER A 90 -17.06 47.35 -10.07
CA SER A 90 -16.12 46.20 -10.00
C SER A 90 -16.49 45.02 -10.92
N GLY A 91 -17.13 45.33 -12.05
CA GLY A 91 -17.58 44.39 -13.08
C GLY A 91 -19.08 44.47 -13.35
N ARG A 92 -19.50 44.17 -14.59
CA ARG A 92 -20.91 44.19 -15.00
C ARG A 92 -21.18 43.28 -16.21
N LEU A 93 -22.34 42.64 -16.20
CA LEU A 93 -22.90 41.93 -17.37
C LEU A 93 -23.72 42.94 -18.20
N TYR A 94 -23.47 42.99 -19.50
CA TYR A 94 -24.17 43.85 -20.47
C TYR A 94 -24.92 43.05 -21.54
N TRP A 95 -25.48 41.90 -21.15
CA TRP A 95 -26.41 41.16 -22.01
C TRP A 95 -27.74 41.91 -22.04
N ASP A 96 -28.26 42.09 -23.25
CA ASP A 96 -29.61 42.59 -23.52
C ASP A 96 -30.42 41.41 -24.04
N ALA A 97 -31.56 41.11 -23.44
CA ALA A 97 -32.36 39.95 -23.83
C ALA A 97 -33.18 40.18 -25.11
N ASP A 98 -33.34 41.45 -25.51
CA ASP A 98 -34.17 41.84 -26.65
C ASP A 98 -33.37 41.85 -27.98
N ASP A 99 -32.03 41.79 -27.94
CA ASP A 99 -31.16 41.60 -29.11
C ASP A 99 -30.74 40.13 -29.26
N GLU A 100 -31.61 39.32 -29.85
CA GLU A 100 -31.31 37.91 -30.15
C GLU A 100 -30.24 37.74 -31.26
N THR A 101 -29.75 38.82 -31.90
CA THR A 101 -28.80 38.76 -33.03
C THR A 101 -27.32 38.75 -32.61
N VAL A 102 -27.04 39.02 -31.33
CA VAL A 102 -25.68 39.13 -30.78
C VAL A 102 -24.87 37.83 -31.00
N SER A 103 -23.69 37.94 -31.60
CA SER A 103 -22.79 36.81 -31.83
C SER A 103 -22.12 36.31 -30.53
N PHE A 104 -21.71 35.03 -30.48
CA PHE A 104 -21.03 34.43 -29.32
C PHE A 104 -19.83 35.25 -28.81
N THR A 105 -18.99 35.75 -29.73
CA THR A 105 -17.86 36.62 -29.38
C THR A 105 -18.32 37.93 -28.73
N LYS A 106 -19.48 38.48 -29.13
CA LYS A 106 -20.04 39.70 -28.55
C LYS A 106 -20.79 39.45 -27.22
N LEU A 107 -21.35 38.25 -27.01
CA LEU A 107 -21.84 37.81 -25.70
C LEU A 107 -20.70 37.71 -24.67
N LEU A 108 -19.56 37.11 -25.07
CA LEU A 108 -18.34 37.10 -24.26
C LEU A 108 -17.77 38.52 -24.08
N ASP A 109 -17.94 39.39 -25.08
CA ASP A 109 -17.50 40.78 -24.97
C ASP A 109 -18.26 41.56 -23.88
N GLN A 110 -19.58 41.38 -23.84
CA GLN A 110 -20.52 41.95 -22.85
C GLN A 110 -20.34 41.40 -21.42
N MET A 111 -19.51 40.36 -21.21
CA MET A 111 -19.14 39.84 -19.89
C MET A 111 -17.91 40.56 -19.36
N ASP A 112 -18.08 41.80 -18.90
CA ASP A 112 -17.00 42.70 -18.45
C ASP A 112 -16.83 42.64 -16.93
N PHE A 113 -16.30 41.51 -16.44
CA PHE A 113 -16.13 41.20 -15.02
C PHE A 113 -15.02 40.16 -14.77
N PRO A 114 -14.35 40.18 -13.59
CA PRO A 114 -13.18 39.36 -13.30
C PRO A 114 -13.44 37.87 -13.02
N LEU A 115 -14.69 37.41 -12.92
CA LEU A 115 -15.01 36.00 -12.68
C LEU A 115 -14.77 35.15 -13.95
N VAL A 116 -13.84 34.19 -13.89
CA VAL A 116 -13.39 33.39 -15.05
C VAL A 116 -13.84 31.93 -15.04
N SER A 117 -14.10 31.35 -13.87
CA SER A 117 -14.55 29.96 -13.73
C SER A 117 -15.43 29.83 -12.49
N VAL A 118 -16.44 28.97 -12.53
CA VAL A 118 -17.37 28.72 -11.42
C VAL A 118 -17.51 27.24 -11.13
N ALA A 119 -17.64 26.88 -9.85
CA ALA A 119 -18.01 25.56 -9.38
C ALA A 119 -19.22 25.71 -8.44
N MET A 120 -20.40 25.44 -8.99
CA MET A 120 -21.67 25.64 -8.31
C MET A 120 -22.03 24.39 -7.50
N ALA A 121 -22.23 24.54 -6.20
CA ALA A 121 -22.49 23.45 -5.27
C ALA A 121 -23.43 23.86 -4.11
N TYR A 122 -24.27 22.93 -3.67
CA TYR A 122 -25.22 23.10 -2.55
C TYR A 122 -25.26 21.87 -1.65
N ASP A 123 -25.66 22.02 -0.38
CA ASP A 123 -25.94 20.90 0.51
C ASP A 123 -27.22 20.16 0.07
N SER A 124 -27.13 18.85 -0.16
CA SER A 124 -28.28 18.05 -0.62
C SER A 124 -29.35 17.82 0.44
N PHE A 125 -29.12 18.24 1.69
CA PHE A 125 -30.17 18.29 2.70
C PHE A 125 -31.15 19.45 2.45
N ASP A 126 -30.66 20.58 1.92
CA ASP A 126 -31.48 21.69 1.44
C ASP A 126 -31.74 21.52 -0.07
N ALA A 127 -32.67 20.61 -0.38
CA ALA A 127 -32.94 20.15 -1.73
C ALA A 127 -33.64 21.22 -2.60
N LEU A 128 -33.26 21.27 -3.88
CA LEU A 128 -33.89 22.14 -4.88
C LEU A 128 -35.37 21.81 -5.05
N ASN A 129 -36.23 22.83 -5.11
CA ASN A 129 -37.63 22.68 -5.51
C ASN A 129 -37.72 22.35 -7.02
N PRO A 130 -38.29 21.19 -7.44
CA PRO A 130 -38.38 20.81 -8.84
C PRO A 130 -39.28 21.71 -9.70
N GLU A 131 -40.37 22.25 -9.14
CA GLU A 131 -41.31 23.14 -9.84
C GLU A 131 -40.60 24.40 -10.32
N ARG A 132 -39.69 24.93 -9.50
CA ARG A 132 -38.84 26.10 -9.80
C ARG A 132 -37.71 25.81 -10.78
N LEU A 133 -37.59 24.58 -11.29
CA LEU A 133 -36.63 24.18 -12.33
C LEU A 133 -37.30 23.88 -13.69
N MET A 134 -38.64 23.89 -13.76
CA MET A 134 -39.42 23.59 -14.98
C MET A 134 -38.97 24.43 -16.18
N ASP A 135 -38.89 25.75 -16.01
CA ASP A 135 -38.46 26.69 -17.07
C ASP A 135 -37.04 26.40 -17.58
N MET A 136 -36.14 25.94 -16.70
CA MET A 136 -34.76 25.60 -17.05
C MET A 136 -34.70 24.29 -17.84
N MET A 137 -35.49 23.29 -17.44
CA MET A 137 -35.63 22.04 -18.21
C MET A 137 -36.25 22.29 -19.59
N ALA A 138 -37.18 23.25 -19.70
CA ALA A 138 -37.75 23.71 -20.97
C ALA A 138 -36.83 24.68 -21.76
N ALA A 139 -35.71 25.12 -21.20
CA ALA A 139 -34.67 25.91 -21.88
C ALA A 139 -33.49 25.05 -22.36
N LEU A 140 -33.29 23.87 -21.77
CA LEU A 140 -32.30 22.86 -22.16
C LEU A 140 -33.02 21.55 -22.60
N PRO A 141 -33.50 21.45 -23.86
CA PRO A 141 -34.19 20.26 -24.36
C PRO A 141 -33.45 18.96 -24.05
N GLY A 142 -34.17 17.98 -23.51
CA GLY A 142 -33.59 16.70 -23.10
C GLY A 142 -32.79 16.72 -21.78
N PHE A 143 -32.61 17.86 -21.09
CA PHE A 143 -31.98 17.89 -19.76
C PHE A 143 -32.73 17.02 -18.74
N GLY A 144 -34.07 17.20 -18.65
CA GLY A 144 -34.92 16.39 -17.78
C GLY A 144 -34.79 14.89 -18.06
N PRO A 145 -35.02 14.43 -19.31
CA PRO A 145 -34.76 13.05 -19.74
C PRO A 145 -33.34 12.55 -19.47
N ALA A 146 -32.30 13.37 -19.64
CA ALA A 146 -30.92 12.99 -19.34
C ALA A 146 -30.69 12.73 -17.84
N MET A 147 -31.17 13.63 -16.97
CA MET A 147 -31.07 13.47 -15.53
C MET A 147 -31.95 12.32 -15.03
N GLY A 148 -33.13 12.13 -15.62
CA GLY A 148 -34.02 11.00 -15.38
C GLY A 148 -33.36 9.67 -15.74
N ALA A 149 -32.73 9.58 -16.91
CA ALA A 149 -31.98 8.40 -17.35
C ALA A 149 -30.75 8.12 -16.46
N LEU A 150 -29.98 9.14 -16.07
CA LEU A 150 -28.89 8.99 -15.09
C LEU A 150 -29.41 8.51 -13.72
N GLN A 151 -30.61 8.94 -13.30
CA GLN A 151 -31.22 8.53 -12.04
C GLN A 151 -31.87 7.15 -12.10
N ALA A 152 -32.39 6.72 -13.25
CA ALA A 152 -32.89 5.36 -13.48
C ALA A 152 -31.73 4.34 -13.58
N ALA A 153 -30.59 4.77 -14.13
CA ALA A 153 -29.36 3.98 -14.16
C ALA A 153 -28.64 3.90 -12.79
N ASP A 154 -28.95 4.77 -11.82
CA ASP A 154 -28.34 4.79 -10.48
C ASP A 154 -28.86 3.61 -9.63
N GLN A 155 -28.14 2.49 -9.68
CA GLN A 155 -28.50 1.27 -8.96
C GLN A 155 -28.19 1.30 -7.45
N ARG A 156 -27.86 2.46 -6.85
CA ARG A 156 -27.62 2.56 -5.40
C ARG A 156 -28.93 2.59 -4.63
N ASN A 157 -28.95 1.92 -3.48
CA ASN A 157 -30.02 2.12 -2.49
C ASN A 157 -29.95 3.56 -1.90
N ASN A 158 -30.99 3.99 -1.19
CA ASN A 158 -31.09 5.36 -0.68
C ASN A 158 -30.06 5.75 0.42
N SER A 159 -29.23 4.84 0.92
CA SER A 159 -28.36 5.08 2.10
C SER A 159 -27.30 6.17 1.91
N TRP A 160 -26.92 6.50 0.66
CA TRP A 160 -25.92 7.54 0.40
C TRP A 160 -26.46 8.96 0.63
N LYS A 161 -27.77 9.18 0.50
CA LYS A 161 -28.44 10.49 0.56
C LYS A 161 -28.25 11.18 1.92
N ALA A 162 -28.28 12.51 1.95
CA ALA A 162 -28.22 13.26 3.20
C ALA A 162 -29.46 13.00 4.07
N THR A 163 -29.24 12.73 5.36
CA THR A 163 -30.29 12.64 6.41
C THR A 163 -30.24 13.84 7.37
N GLY A 164 -29.33 14.78 7.11
CA GLY A 164 -29.06 15.99 7.89
C GLY A 164 -28.06 16.86 7.14
N ALA A 165 -27.96 18.14 7.50
CA ALA A 165 -27.04 19.09 6.90
C ALA A 165 -25.57 18.68 7.06
N GLY A 166 -24.70 19.19 6.19
CA GLY A 166 -23.26 18.92 6.16
C GLY A 166 -22.88 17.53 5.65
N GLN A 167 -23.82 16.71 5.18
CA GLN A 167 -23.55 15.31 4.84
C GLN A 167 -23.11 15.11 3.38
N VAL A 168 -23.90 15.57 2.41
CA VAL A 168 -23.66 15.31 0.98
C VAL A 168 -23.81 16.60 0.21
N LEU A 169 -22.77 16.98 -0.54
CA LEU A 169 -22.77 18.17 -1.38
C LEU A 169 -23.19 17.77 -2.78
N PHE A 170 -24.09 18.49 -3.44
CA PHE A 170 -24.42 18.30 -4.85
C PHE A 170 -23.73 19.41 -5.66
N ARG A 171 -22.84 19.01 -6.57
CA ARG A 171 -22.21 19.90 -7.56
C ARG A 171 -23.09 19.84 -8.81
N ALA A 172 -23.86 20.90 -9.08
CA ALA A 172 -24.72 20.95 -10.27
C ALA A 172 -24.01 21.50 -11.53
N ALA A 173 -23.05 22.43 -11.39
CA ALA A 173 -22.38 23.03 -12.56
C ALA A 173 -20.89 23.32 -12.34
N THR A 174 -20.09 23.22 -13.41
CA THR A 174 -18.78 23.85 -13.52
C THR A 174 -18.57 24.32 -14.94
N SER A 175 -18.23 25.58 -15.09
CA SER A 175 -18.06 26.23 -16.39
C SER A 175 -16.91 27.23 -16.31
N THR A 176 -16.12 27.31 -17.37
CA THR A 176 -15.00 28.26 -17.49
C THR A 176 -15.24 29.11 -18.73
N ARG A 177 -14.99 30.41 -18.65
CA ARG A 177 -15.05 31.31 -19.80
C ARG A 177 -14.10 30.81 -20.89
N HIS A 178 -14.55 30.83 -22.14
CA HIS A 178 -13.88 30.17 -23.27
C HIS A 178 -12.40 30.57 -23.42
N GLU A 179 -12.14 31.88 -23.29
CA GLU A 179 -10.83 32.51 -23.36
C GLU A 179 -9.91 32.19 -22.15
N TYR A 180 -10.39 31.38 -21.19
CA TYR A 180 -9.64 30.86 -20.04
C TYR A 180 -9.56 29.32 -20.02
N GLU A 181 -10.08 28.63 -21.03
CA GLU A 181 -9.96 27.16 -21.17
C GLU A 181 -8.52 26.72 -21.49
N GLY A 182 -8.25 25.41 -21.38
CA GLY A 182 -6.91 24.82 -21.52
C GLY A 182 -5.93 25.12 -20.36
N LYS A 183 -6.07 26.24 -19.66
CA LYS A 183 -5.16 26.75 -18.60
C LYS A 183 -5.21 25.96 -17.26
N GLY A 184 -5.82 24.78 -17.23
CA GLY A 184 -5.94 23.93 -16.03
C GLY A 184 -6.89 24.45 -14.91
N ILE A 185 -7.40 25.67 -15.03
CA ILE A 185 -8.16 26.40 -14.00
C ILE A 185 -9.31 25.56 -13.41
N MET A 186 -10.11 24.89 -14.26
CA MET A 186 -11.22 24.03 -13.84
C MET A 186 -10.77 22.89 -12.90
N LYS A 187 -9.62 22.27 -13.18
CA LYS A 187 -9.04 21.19 -12.35
C LYS A 187 -8.63 21.72 -10.98
N SER A 188 -7.93 22.85 -10.93
CA SER A 188 -7.49 23.48 -9.69
C SER A 188 -8.67 23.95 -8.83
N LEU A 189 -9.74 24.46 -9.45
CA LEU A 189 -11.00 24.81 -8.77
C LEU A 189 -11.72 23.57 -8.21
N ALA A 190 -11.86 22.50 -8.99
CA ALA A 190 -12.48 21.25 -8.54
C ALA A 190 -11.71 20.62 -7.37
N HIS A 191 -10.38 20.55 -7.47
CA HIS A 191 -9.51 20.04 -6.39
C HIS A 191 -9.61 20.88 -5.11
N HIS A 192 -9.81 22.21 -5.24
CA HIS A 192 -10.05 23.08 -4.08
C HIS A 192 -11.43 22.82 -3.47
N LEU A 193 -12.49 22.71 -4.27
CA LEU A 193 -13.84 22.39 -3.79
C LEU A 193 -13.86 21.07 -3.01
N MET A 194 -13.21 20.02 -3.52
CA MET A 194 -13.08 18.73 -2.86
C MET A 194 -12.50 18.86 -1.44
N ARG A 195 -11.38 19.59 -1.30
CA ARG A 195 -10.70 19.84 -0.02
C ARG A 195 -11.55 20.67 0.94
N THR A 196 -12.19 21.72 0.44
CA THR A 196 -13.02 22.62 1.27
C THR A 196 -14.32 21.96 1.71
N ALA A 197 -14.93 21.09 0.89
CA ALA A 197 -16.08 20.28 1.29
C ALA A 197 -15.71 19.27 2.38
N ALA A 198 -14.60 18.54 2.21
CA ALA A 198 -14.09 17.61 3.22
C ALA A 198 -13.80 18.32 4.56
N ALA A 199 -13.15 19.50 4.51
CA ALA A 199 -12.87 20.31 5.69
C ALA A 199 -14.14 20.88 6.37
N LYS A 200 -15.24 21.02 5.63
CA LYS A 200 -16.58 21.36 6.17
C LYS A 200 -17.39 20.14 6.63
N GLY A 201 -16.82 18.92 6.60
CA GLY A 201 -17.45 17.69 7.13
C GLY A 201 -18.24 16.84 6.13
N PHE A 202 -18.31 17.24 4.85
CA PHE A 202 -19.07 16.49 3.84
C PHE A 202 -18.43 15.14 3.53
N ARG A 203 -19.16 14.04 3.73
CA ARG A 203 -18.69 12.68 3.42
C ARG A 203 -18.63 12.41 1.92
N ALA A 204 -19.46 13.08 1.12
CA ALA A 204 -19.52 12.89 -0.33
C ALA A 204 -19.90 14.17 -1.08
N ILE A 205 -19.45 14.26 -2.34
CA ILE A 205 -19.88 15.22 -3.34
C ILE A 205 -20.49 14.44 -4.51
N GLN A 206 -21.77 14.62 -4.78
CA GLN A 206 -22.45 14.05 -5.95
C GLN A 206 -22.27 15.00 -7.15
N ILE A 207 -21.89 14.45 -8.30
CA ILE A 207 -21.73 15.19 -9.56
C ILE A 207 -22.28 14.39 -10.75
N GLU A 208 -22.96 15.11 -11.64
CA GLU A 208 -23.32 14.67 -12.98
C GLU A 208 -22.34 15.31 -14.00
N CYS A 209 -21.63 14.45 -14.74
CA CYS A 209 -20.59 14.84 -15.70
C CYS A 209 -21.13 14.68 -17.12
N VAL A 210 -21.22 15.78 -17.87
CA VAL A 210 -21.78 15.84 -19.22
C VAL A 210 -20.76 16.21 -20.31
N SER A 211 -19.48 16.32 -19.95
CA SER A 211 -18.38 16.59 -20.89
C SER A 211 -17.11 15.86 -20.48
N ASP A 212 -16.33 15.40 -21.47
CA ASP A 212 -15.17 14.53 -21.25
C ASP A 212 -14.09 15.18 -20.37
N ALA A 213 -13.92 16.50 -20.44
CA ALA A 213 -12.97 17.23 -19.59
C ALA A 213 -13.35 17.17 -18.11
N VAL A 214 -14.64 17.32 -17.78
CA VAL A 214 -15.15 17.18 -16.41
C VAL A 214 -15.07 15.73 -15.96
N THR A 215 -15.52 14.78 -16.81
CA THR A 215 -15.41 13.34 -16.55
C THR A 215 -13.96 12.94 -16.26
N HIS A 216 -12.99 13.41 -17.03
CA HIS A 216 -11.57 13.11 -16.83
C HIS A 216 -11.04 13.64 -15.49
N VAL A 217 -11.35 14.90 -15.14
CA VAL A 217 -10.90 15.48 -13.85
C VAL A 217 -11.48 14.75 -12.65
N TRP A 218 -12.80 14.47 -12.66
CA TRP A 218 -13.47 13.84 -11.53
C TRP A 218 -13.23 12.32 -11.47
N SER A 219 -12.86 11.68 -12.60
CA SER A 219 -12.33 10.30 -12.63
C SER A 219 -10.90 10.16 -12.09
N HIS A 220 -10.12 11.25 -12.05
CA HIS A 220 -8.72 11.24 -11.59
C HIS A 220 -8.49 12.27 -10.47
N PRO A 221 -9.20 12.14 -9.33
CA PRO A 221 -9.11 13.08 -8.22
C PRO A 221 -7.74 12.99 -7.51
N PRO A 222 -7.33 14.04 -6.77
CA PRO A 222 -6.11 14.00 -5.98
C PRO A 222 -6.30 13.15 -4.73
N GLU A 223 -5.24 12.53 -4.20
CA GLU A 223 -5.28 11.92 -2.87
C GLU A 223 -5.71 12.95 -1.80
N PRO A 224 -6.51 12.55 -0.79
CA PRO A 224 -7.00 11.19 -0.52
C PRO A 224 -8.25 10.76 -1.30
N PHE A 225 -8.86 11.65 -2.09
CA PHE A 225 -10.19 11.47 -2.69
C PHE A 225 -10.28 10.26 -3.64
N HIS A 226 -11.46 9.66 -3.75
CA HIS A 226 -11.77 8.63 -4.74
C HIS A 226 -13.18 8.84 -5.32
N THR A 227 -13.45 8.26 -6.49
CA THR A 227 -14.79 8.28 -7.11
C THR A 227 -15.18 6.88 -7.54
N ASP A 228 -16.49 6.62 -7.51
CA ASP A 228 -17.10 5.47 -8.17
C ASP A 228 -17.84 5.94 -9.43
N LEU A 229 -17.94 5.07 -10.43
CA LEU A 229 -18.89 5.25 -11.53
C LEU A 229 -20.22 4.59 -11.14
N VAL A 230 -21.27 5.39 -10.96
CA VAL A 230 -22.59 4.94 -10.51
C VAL A 230 -23.58 4.77 -11.65
N SER A 231 -23.63 5.74 -12.56
CA SER A 231 -24.48 5.68 -13.76
C SER A 231 -23.66 6.07 -14.99
N GLU A 232 -23.80 5.31 -16.07
CA GLU A 232 -23.30 5.67 -17.40
C GLU A 232 -24.48 5.55 -18.38
N ILE A 233 -24.71 6.60 -19.16
CA ILE A 233 -25.65 6.58 -20.28
C ILE A 233 -25.02 7.19 -21.53
N ASN A 234 -25.47 6.75 -22.69
CA ASN A 234 -25.15 7.34 -23.99
C ASN A 234 -26.28 8.31 -24.38
N SER A 235 -25.96 9.55 -24.73
CA SER A 235 -26.98 10.54 -25.12
C SER A 235 -27.85 10.08 -26.30
N MET A 236 -27.29 9.31 -27.24
CA MET A 236 -28.05 8.76 -28.38
C MET A 236 -29.19 7.79 -27.98
N ASP A 237 -29.14 7.25 -26.76
CA ASP A 237 -30.06 6.21 -26.27
C ASP A 237 -31.05 6.75 -25.23
N VAL A 238 -30.96 8.05 -24.88
CA VAL A 238 -31.94 8.70 -24.00
C VAL A 238 -33.27 8.86 -24.73
N MET A 239 -34.32 8.30 -24.14
CA MET A 239 -35.69 8.32 -24.65
C MET A 239 -36.55 9.26 -23.80
N ALA A 240 -37.54 9.89 -24.43
CA ALA A 240 -38.61 10.65 -23.79
C ALA A 240 -39.92 10.40 -24.53
N GLU A 241 -41.05 10.58 -23.84
CA GLU A 241 -42.39 10.53 -24.44
C GLU A 241 -42.91 11.96 -24.61
N ASP A 242 -43.69 12.20 -25.68
CA ASP A 242 -44.42 13.45 -25.87
C ASP A 242 -45.85 13.37 -25.29
N GLU A 243 -46.63 14.44 -25.45
CA GLU A 243 -48.01 14.52 -24.93
C GLU A 243 -48.97 13.50 -25.59
N SER A 244 -48.58 12.84 -26.68
CA SER A 244 -49.32 11.73 -27.30
C SER A 244 -48.90 10.34 -26.81
N GLY A 245 -47.85 10.26 -25.97
CA GLY A 245 -47.19 9.01 -25.59
C GLY A 245 -46.23 8.47 -26.65
N SER A 246 -45.91 9.24 -27.69
CA SER A 246 -44.98 8.81 -28.73
C SER A 246 -43.54 8.98 -28.26
N THR A 247 -42.74 7.91 -28.35
CA THR A 247 -41.37 7.93 -27.84
C THR A 247 -40.38 8.50 -28.85
N TYR A 248 -39.61 9.51 -28.44
CA TYR A 248 -38.57 10.17 -29.23
C TYR A 248 -37.23 10.23 -28.45
N TYR A 249 -36.18 10.69 -29.13
CA TYR A 249 -34.80 10.70 -28.59
C TYR A 249 -34.25 12.13 -28.49
N PRO A 250 -34.56 12.89 -27.41
CA PRO A 250 -34.36 14.34 -27.32
C PRO A 250 -32.91 14.84 -27.43
N LEU A 251 -31.91 13.94 -27.36
CA LEU A 251 -30.50 14.31 -27.40
C LEU A 251 -29.79 14.00 -28.73
N ARG A 252 -30.42 13.28 -29.67
CA ARG A 252 -29.79 13.00 -30.97
C ARG A 252 -29.59 14.31 -31.75
N PRO A 253 -28.50 14.47 -32.53
CA PRO A 253 -27.43 13.51 -32.83
C PRO A 253 -26.21 13.55 -31.89
N ALA A 254 -26.31 14.12 -30.68
CA ALA A 254 -25.18 14.21 -29.74
C ALA A 254 -24.64 12.82 -29.37
N LYS A 255 -23.33 12.61 -29.52
CA LYS A 255 -22.62 11.35 -29.22
C LYS A 255 -21.74 11.49 -27.98
N GLN A 256 -22.35 11.84 -26.85
CA GLN A 256 -21.68 12.05 -25.58
C GLN A 256 -22.01 10.91 -24.61
N ARG A 257 -21.04 10.48 -23.82
CA ARG A 257 -21.31 9.66 -22.63
C ARG A 257 -21.53 10.59 -21.44
N LEU A 258 -22.66 10.41 -20.76
CA LEU A 258 -23.03 11.16 -19.56
C LEU A 258 -22.86 10.24 -18.36
N TYR A 259 -22.33 10.79 -17.27
CA TYR A 259 -21.91 10.03 -16.11
C TYR A 259 -22.48 10.59 -14.82
N LYS A 260 -22.79 9.70 -13.87
CA LYS A 260 -23.11 10.04 -12.49
C LYS A 260 -22.04 9.47 -11.56
N MET A 261 -21.43 10.35 -10.76
CA MET A 261 -20.23 10.03 -9.96
C MET A 261 -20.35 10.62 -8.54
N PRO A 262 -20.36 9.80 -7.48
CA PRO A 262 -20.04 10.27 -6.14
C PRO A 262 -18.51 10.39 -5.97
N GLN A 263 -18.04 11.62 -5.87
CA GLN A 263 -16.70 11.93 -5.40
C GLN A 263 -16.71 11.91 -3.86
N GLN A 264 -16.12 10.88 -3.27
CA GLN A 264 -16.10 10.76 -1.82
C GLN A 264 -14.86 11.47 -1.26
N ALA A 265 -15.10 12.36 -0.30
CA ALA A 265 -14.07 12.83 0.62
C ALA A 265 -13.66 11.61 1.42
N SER A 266 -12.56 11.00 1.02
CA SER A 266 -12.41 9.56 1.22
C SER A 266 -12.41 9.23 2.71
N THR A 267 -13.39 8.42 3.13
CA THR A 267 -13.31 7.59 4.34
C THR A 267 -12.28 6.47 4.13
N LYS A 268 -11.06 6.86 3.73
CA LYS A 268 -9.85 6.04 3.61
C LYS A 268 -9.30 5.79 5.03
N SER A 269 -10.11 5.18 5.88
CA SER A 269 -9.61 3.93 6.44
C SER A 269 -9.44 2.98 5.25
N PHE A 270 -8.26 2.40 5.06
CA PHE A 270 -7.99 1.48 3.95
C PHE A 270 -9.11 0.44 3.84
N SER A 271 -9.84 0.43 2.72
CA SER A 271 -10.80 -0.62 2.40
C SER A 271 -10.03 -1.83 1.87
N PHE A 272 -9.48 -2.61 2.80
CA PHE A 272 -9.00 -3.97 2.56
C PHE A 272 -10.06 -4.81 1.83
N VAL A 273 -9.63 -5.90 1.20
CA VAL A 273 -10.52 -7.00 0.81
C VAL A 273 -11.12 -7.59 2.09
N ASN A 274 -12.36 -7.20 2.43
CA ASN A 274 -13.05 -7.73 3.60
C ASN A 274 -13.65 -9.09 3.26
N TYR A 275 -12.96 -10.16 3.64
CA TYR A 275 -13.50 -11.51 3.60
C TYR A 275 -14.51 -11.71 4.73
N ASP A 276 -15.80 -11.54 4.43
CA ASP A 276 -16.92 -11.68 5.39
C ASP A 276 -17.22 -13.15 5.78
N GLY A 277 -16.20 -14.00 5.81
CA GLY A 277 -16.31 -15.40 6.20
C GLY A 277 -16.87 -16.35 5.13
N PRO A 278 -17.29 -17.57 5.51
CA PRO A 278 -17.46 -18.69 4.58
C PRO A 278 -18.77 -18.70 3.76
N ASN A 279 -19.65 -17.71 3.93
CA ASN A 279 -20.98 -17.71 3.28
C ASN A 279 -21.05 -16.72 2.12
N LEU A 280 -21.43 -17.22 0.93
CA LEU A 280 -21.57 -16.41 -0.28
C LEU A 280 -22.61 -15.29 -0.13
N ALA A 281 -22.23 -14.08 -0.58
CA ALA A 281 -23.10 -12.90 -0.57
C ALA A 281 -24.51 -13.20 -1.13
N THR A 282 -25.53 -12.76 -0.39
CA THR A 282 -26.96 -13.08 -0.63
C THR A 282 -27.53 -12.43 -1.90
N ASP A 283 -26.99 -11.29 -2.30
CA ASP A 283 -27.41 -10.52 -3.48
C ASP A 283 -26.99 -11.21 -4.81
N ALA A 284 -27.98 -11.39 -5.70
CA ALA A 284 -27.78 -12.04 -7.00
C ALA A 284 -27.04 -11.17 -8.03
N GLN A 285 -27.18 -9.84 -8.00
CA GLN A 285 -26.38 -8.92 -8.81
C GLN A 285 -24.93 -8.87 -8.32
N VAL A 286 -24.67 -8.89 -7.00
CA VAL A 286 -23.31 -8.95 -6.45
C VAL A 286 -22.63 -10.25 -6.90
N ARG A 287 -23.30 -11.40 -6.79
CA ARG A 287 -22.79 -12.66 -7.36
C ARG A 287 -22.58 -12.59 -8.88
N ARG A 288 -23.40 -11.83 -9.63
CA ARG A 288 -23.23 -11.61 -11.07
C ARG A 288 -22.02 -10.72 -11.39
N ARG A 289 -21.80 -9.63 -10.65
CA ARG A 289 -20.63 -8.74 -10.79
C ARG A 289 -19.34 -9.43 -10.40
N ILE A 290 -19.30 -10.17 -9.27
CA ILE A 290 -18.13 -10.96 -8.86
C ILE A 290 -17.76 -11.96 -9.96
N ARG A 291 -18.74 -12.69 -10.51
CA ARG A 291 -18.52 -13.60 -11.64
C ARG A 291 -18.06 -12.86 -12.90
N GLN A 292 -18.67 -11.72 -13.24
CA GLN A 292 -18.31 -10.95 -14.43
C GLN A 292 -16.92 -10.32 -14.34
N GLN A 293 -16.51 -9.80 -13.17
CA GLN A 293 -15.17 -9.22 -12.97
C GLN A 293 -14.10 -10.31 -12.96
N ALA A 294 -14.28 -11.39 -12.17
CA ALA A 294 -13.39 -12.55 -12.20
C ALA A 294 -13.28 -13.17 -13.61
N MET A 295 -14.38 -13.23 -14.36
CA MET A 295 -14.37 -13.66 -15.77
C MET A 295 -13.72 -12.66 -16.70
N LYS A 296 -13.83 -11.34 -16.48
CA LYS A 296 -13.23 -10.28 -17.32
C LYS A 296 -11.72 -10.31 -17.25
N ASP A 297 -11.16 -10.43 -16.05
CA ASP A 297 -9.70 -10.44 -15.85
C ASP A 297 -9.11 -11.77 -16.33
N THR A 298 -9.79 -12.89 -16.04
CA THR A 298 -9.45 -14.22 -16.57
C THR A 298 -9.58 -14.28 -18.10
N ALA A 299 -10.59 -13.64 -18.69
CA ALA A 299 -10.76 -13.53 -20.14
C ALA A 299 -9.64 -12.71 -20.79
N THR A 300 -9.26 -11.60 -20.17
CA THR A 300 -8.18 -10.72 -20.64
C THR A 300 -6.85 -11.45 -20.60
N ALA A 301 -6.54 -12.14 -19.49
CA ALA A 301 -5.36 -12.99 -19.37
C ALA A 301 -5.35 -14.16 -20.38
N ARG A 302 -6.51 -14.79 -20.66
CA ARG A 302 -6.63 -15.85 -21.67
C ARG A 302 -6.47 -15.33 -23.10
N ARG A 303 -6.91 -14.10 -23.41
CA ARG A 303 -6.65 -13.43 -24.71
C ARG A 303 -5.17 -13.13 -24.87
N GLN A 304 -4.53 -12.60 -23.84
CA GLN A 304 -3.07 -12.33 -23.83
C GLN A 304 -2.20 -13.60 -23.99
N ARG A 305 -2.72 -14.78 -23.62
CA ARG A 305 -2.04 -16.08 -23.77
C ARG A 305 -2.42 -16.88 -25.02
N GLY A 306 -3.40 -16.42 -25.82
CA GLY A 306 -3.87 -17.15 -27.01
C GLY A 306 -4.79 -18.36 -26.75
N ASP A 307 -5.28 -18.54 -25.52
CA ASP A 307 -6.15 -19.67 -25.13
C ASP A 307 -7.64 -19.29 -24.99
N TYR A 308 -8.01 -18.07 -25.36
CA TYR A 308 -9.39 -17.59 -25.30
C TYR A 308 -10.29 -18.35 -26.28
N GLY A 309 -11.14 -19.24 -25.75
CA GLY A 309 -12.07 -20.09 -26.51
C GLY A 309 -11.88 -21.59 -26.28
N LYS A 310 -10.72 -22.03 -25.77
CA LYS A 310 -10.43 -23.45 -25.50
C LYS A 310 -11.09 -23.88 -24.17
N HIS A 311 -12.36 -24.25 -24.18
CA HIS A 311 -13.09 -24.72 -22.98
C HIS A 311 -13.81 -26.06 -23.22
N ASN A 312 -13.09 -27.17 -22.98
CA ASN A 312 -13.63 -28.36 -22.30
C ASN A 312 -12.54 -29.44 -22.17
N MET A 313 -12.12 -29.74 -20.94
CA MET A 313 -11.72 -31.09 -20.54
C MET A 313 -11.97 -31.30 -19.03
N ARG A 314 -12.80 -32.32 -18.75
CA ARG A 314 -12.87 -33.08 -17.48
C ARG A 314 -13.54 -32.42 -16.25
N GLN A 315 -14.86 -32.28 -16.38
CA GLN A 315 -15.89 -32.93 -15.55
C GLN A 315 -16.08 -32.60 -14.04
N TYR A 316 -17.33 -32.76 -13.62
CA TYR A 316 -17.83 -32.70 -12.24
C TYR A 316 -17.84 -34.10 -11.57
N PRO A 317 -17.91 -34.20 -10.23
CA PRO A 317 -17.94 -35.48 -9.51
C PRO A 317 -19.27 -36.22 -9.66
N MET A 318 -19.21 -37.56 -9.61
CA MET A 318 -20.36 -38.45 -9.50
C MET A 318 -20.71 -38.71 -8.02
N PHE A 319 -21.99 -38.60 -7.66
CA PHE A 319 -22.50 -38.97 -6.34
C PHE A 319 -23.09 -40.39 -6.36
N VAL A 320 -22.71 -41.22 -5.38
CA VAL A 320 -23.41 -42.46 -4.99
C VAL A 320 -23.27 -42.65 -3.46
N GLY A 321 -24.27 -43.26 -2.82
CA GLY A 321 -24.26 -43.79 -1.44
C GLY A 321 -25.41 -44.79 -1.27
N PRO A 322 -25.86 -45.16 -0.05
CA PRO A 322 -25.27 -44.88 1.28
C PRO A 322 -25.29 -46.05 2.32
N LYS A 323 -24.31 -46.10 3.25
CA LYS A 323 -24.35 -46.83 4.57
C LYS A 323 -24.48 -48.39 4.53
N PRO A 324 -24.46 -49.17 5.65
CA PRO A 324 -24.29 -48.84 7.09
C PRO A 324 -23.31 -49.72 7.97
N LEU A 325 -22.84 -49.14 9.09
CA LEU A 325 -22.71 -49.68 10.49
C LEU A 325 -21.75 -50.84 10.93
N LEU A 326 -21.42 -50.79 12.24
CA LEU A 326 -20.84 -51.78 13.19
C LEU A 326 -19.32 -52.07 13.12
N ASP A 327 -18.56 -52.33 14.21
CA ASP A 327 -18.71 -52.16 15.69
C ASP A 327 -17.29 -52.24 16.38
N ASP A 328 -17.22 -52.32 17.73
CA ASP A 328 -16.08 -52.40 18.69
C ASP A 328 -14.90 -53.36 18.32
N ASP A 329 -13.72 -53.41 18.96
CA ASP A 329 -13.15 -52.90 20.25
C ASP A 329 -11.58 -52.74 20.11
N SER A 330 -10.63 -52.63 21.07
CA SER A 330 -10.59 -52.66 22.55
C SER A 330 -9.37 -51.94 23.18
N GLU A 331 -9.44 -51.75 24.51
CA GLU A 331 -8.35 -51.76 25.53
C GLU A 331 -7.21 -50.70 25.57
N ALA A 332 -6.59 -50.63 26.76
CA ALA A 332 -5.52 -49.73 27.20
C ALA A 332 -4.79 -50.37 28.41
N LEU A 333 -3.86 -49.65 29.06
CA LEU A 333 -3.08 -50.07 30.26
C LEU A 333 -1.96 -51.11 29.92
N ASP A 334 -0.83 -51.17 30.62
CA ASP A 334 -0.24 -50.21 31.57
C ASP A 334 1.28 -50.38 31.76
N ASP A 335 1.80 -49.51 32.63
CA ASP A 335 2.86 -49.75 33.64
C ASP A 335 4.28 -49.22 33.35
N ALA A 336 4.92 -48.80 34.45
CA ALA A 336 6.14 -48.01 34.48
C ALA A 336 7.10 -48.49 35.57
N SER A 337 8.14 -49.22 35.16
CA SER A 337 9.38 -49.36 35.92
C SER A 337 10.55 -49.53 34.93
N SER A 338 11.76 -49.06 35.18
CA SER A 338 12.34 -48.39 36.35
C SER A 338 13.52 -47.50 35.90
N LEU A 339 13.99 -46.59 36.77
CA LEU A 339 15.41 -46.23 36.95
C LEU A 339 15.54 -45.10 37.99
N ASP A 340 15.46 -45.46 39.26
CA ASP A 340 16.07 -44.67 40.33
C ASP A 340 17.57 -45.06 40.43
N GLN A 341 18.37 -44.30 41.19
CA GLN A 341 19.81 -44.47 41.42
C GLN A 341 20.75 -44.15 40.24
N LEU A 342 21.00 -42.86 40.02
CA LEU A 342 22.40 -42.41 39.76
C LEU A 342 22.64 -40.97 40.25
N GLN A 343 22.51 -40.76 41.56
CA GLN A 343 22.72 -39.47 42.20
C GLN A 343 23.99 -39.47 43.08
N ARG A 344 25.09 -38.88 42.60
CA ARG A 344 26.10 -38.15 43.42
C ARG A 344 27.21 -37.49 42.59
N PHE A 345 27.65 -36.33 43.08
CA PHE A 345 28.90 -35.62 42.73
C PHE A 345 29.16 -35.21 41.28
N TYR A 346 28.38 -34.24 40.80
CA TYR A 346 28.99 -32.99 40.32
C TYR A 346 28.27 -31.81 40.99
N GLN A 347 29.03 -30.90 41.61
CA GLN A 347 28.53 -29.55 41.91
C GLN A 347 28.85 -28.66 40.71
N PRO A 348 27.85 -28.11 40.00
CA PRO A 348 28.10 -26.98 39.12
C PRO A 348 28.53 -25.77 39.97
N PRO A 349 29.33 -24.83 39.41
CA PRO A 349 29.37 -23.48 39.98
C PRO A 349 27.97 -22.89 40.01
N SER A 350 27.72 -21.91 40.88
CA SER A 350 26.41 -21.27 41.03
C SER A 350 26.00 -20.50 39.76
N LEU A 351 25.38 -21.23 38.84
CA LEU A 351 24.62 -20.69 37.71
C LEU A 351 23.42 -19.91 38.26
N SER A 352 23.71 -18.67 38.63
CA SER A 352 22.76 -17.57 38.75
C SER A 352 22.15 -17.33 37.35
N MET A 353 21.16 -18.15 37.02
CA MET A 353 20.44 -18.17 35.74
C MET A 353 20.04 -16.74 35.32
N PRO A 354 20.70 -16.11 34.33
CA PRO A 354 20.36 -14.74 33.92
C PRO A 354 19.06 -14.67 33.10
N PHE A 355 18.50 -15.84 32.76
CA PHE A 355 17.39 -16.01 31.83
C PHE A 355 16.15 -16.60 32.51
N ALA A 356 15.87 -16.17 33.75
CA ALA A 356 14.59 -16.38 34.41
C ALA A 356 13.57 -15.27 34.06
N PHE A 357 13.39 -14.98 32.76
CA PHE A 357 12.31 -14.10 32.26
C PHE A 357 10.99 -14.85 32.00
N GLN A 358 10.68 -15.81 32.87
CA GLN A 358 9.36 -15.79 33.50
C GLN A 358 9.39 -14.67 34.55
N ASP A 359 9.13 -13.43 34.13
CA ASP A 359 8.63 -12.45 35.09
C ASP A 359 7.29 -13.00 35.61
N PRO A 360 7.16 -13.34 36.91
CA PRO A 360 5.91 -13.89 37.45
C PRO A 360 4.76 -12.86 37.36
N MET A 361 5.06 -11.58 37.13
CA MET A 361 4.08 -10.52 36.89
C MET A 361 3.66 -10.39 35.42
N MET A 362 4.39 -10.97 34.44
CA MET A 362 3.98 -10.89 33.02
C MET A 362 2.66 -11.65 32.83
N PRO A 363 1.54 -10.96 32.48
CA PRO A 363 0.25 -11.63 32.43
C PRO A 363 0.22 -12.71 31.34
N LYS A 364 -0.29 -13.90 31.66
CA LYS A 364 -0.22 -15.11 30.81
C LYS A 364 -0.63 -14.90 29.34
N GLN A 365 -1.48 -13.93 29.04
CA GLN A 365 -1.88 -13.55 27.68
C GLN A 365 -0.72 -13.08 26.79
N PHE A 366 0.30 -12.42 27.35
CA PHE A 366 1.44 -11.87 26.59
C PHE A 366 2.51 -12.92 26.27
N SER A 367 2.54 -14.06 26.99
CA SER A 367 3.55 -15.09 26.75
C SER A 367 3.50 -15.66 25.33
N VAL A 368 2.35 -15.59 24.65
CA VAL A 368 2.21 -16.00 23.25
C VAL A 368 3.02 -15.13 22.30
N LEU A 369 3.31 -13.86 22.66
CA LEU A 369 4.19 -12.98 21.88
C LEU A 369 5.64 -13.48 21.88
N LEU A 370 6.06 -14.24 22.89
CA LEU A 370 7.38 -14.89 22.94
C LEU A 370 7.48 -16.08 21.98
N ASN A 371 6.44 -16.41 21.20
CA ASN A 371 6.52 -17.29 20.05
C ASN A 371 6.85 -16.54 18.74
N LEU A 372 6.84 -15.20 18.75
CA LEU A 372 7.21 -14.40 17.58
C LEU A 372 8.71 -14.50 17.34
N MET A 373 9.08 -14.72 16.09
CA MET A 373 10.44 -14.48 15.65
C MET A 373 10.93 -13.09 16.09
N PRO A 374 12.25 -12.94 16.25
CA PRO A 374 12.90 -11.67 15.99
C PRO A 374 12.65 -11.28 14.52
N LEU A 375 11.56 -10.54 14.29
CA LEU A 375 11.41 -9.59 13.18
C LEU A 375 12.38 -8.39 13.34
N THR A 376 13.29 -8.50 14.31
CA THR A 376 13.87 -7.40 15.06
C THR A 376 15.40 -7.59 15.14
N GLY A 377 16.16 -6.92 14.29
CA GLY A 377 17.63 -6.95 14.31
C GLY A 377 18.32 -7.01 12.95
N LEU A 378 19.43 -7.76 12.90
CA LEU A 378 20.39 -7.89 11.78
C LEU A 378 19.85 -8.53 10.48
N ARG A 379 18.54 -8.69 10.36
CA ARG A 379 17.88 -9.70 9.54
C ARG A 379 17.23 -9.10 8.29
N LEU A 380 17.70 -9.49 7.11
CA LEU A 380 17.17 -8.99 5.83
C LEU A 380 15.79 -9.57 5.49
N GLY A 381 15.60 -10.87 5.71
CA GLY A 381 14.41 -11.56 5.24
C GLY A 381 13.32 -11.62 6.29
N VAL A 382 12.08 -11.32 5.89
CA VAL A 382 10.92 -11.95 6.53
C VAL A 382 10.90 -13.40 6.05
N GLY A 383 11.36 -14.31 6.90
CA GLY A 383 10.89 -15.69 6.81
C GLY A 383 9.40 -15.68 7.07
N THR A 384 8.60 -16.10 6.09
CA THR A 384 7.13 -16.05 6.16
C THR A 384 6.66 -16.67 7.47
N LEU A 385 5.95 -15.91 8.32
CA LEU A 385 5.71 -16.36 9.70
C LEU A 385 4.87 -17.65 9.75
N SER A 386 4.14 -17.97 8.69
CA SER A 386 3.53 -19.28 8.43
C SER A 386 4.49 -20.46 8.68
N HIS A 387 5.76 -20.40 8.28
CA HIS A 387 6.72 -21.50 8.49
C HIS A 387 7.06 -21.81 9.96
N TYR A 388 6.58 -21.01 10.92
CA TYR A 388 6.70 -21.26 12.38
C TYR A 388 5.39 -21.77 13.01
N LEU A 389 4.35 -21.94 12.20
CA LEU A 389 2.97 -22.19 12.62
C LEU A 389 2.37 -23.48 12.04
N TYR A 390 3.08 -24.10 11.09
CA TYR A 390 2.67 -25.32 10.41
C TYR A 390 3.48 -26.57 10.84
N GLU A 391 4.54 -26.43 11.65
CA GLU A 391 5.30 -27.57 12.20
C GLU A 391 5.36 -27.58 13.74
N PRO A 392 4.40 -28.24 14.42
CA PRO A 392 4.48 -28.50 15.85
C PRO A 392 4.29 -29.98 16.21
N THR A 393 5.21 -30.56 16.98
CA THR A 393 4.94 -31.84 17.69
C THR A 393 4.68 -31.66 19.18
N GLN A 394 5.32 -30.70 19.88
CA GLN A 394 5.04 -30.42 21.31
C GLN A 394 5.10 -28.92 21.70
N PRO A 395 4.37 -28.48 22.74
CA PRO A 395 4.27 -27.05 23.09
C PRO A 395 5.50 -26.44 23.78
N LYS A 396 6.39 -27.25 24.37
CA LYS A 396 7.54 -26.75 25.16
C LYS A 396 8.62 -26.12 24.27
N ASP A 397 8.81 -26.67 23.07
CA ASP A 397 9.89 -26.28 22.16
C ASP A 397 9.66 -24.88 21.55
N ARG A 398 8.39 -24.45 21.50
CA ARG A 398 7.96 -23.08 21.13
C ARG A 398 8.64 -22.00 21.98
N ILE A 399 8.86 -22.28 23.26
CA ILE A 399 9.19 -21.27 24.28
C ILE A 399 10.67 -20.83 24.20
N ILE A 400 11.58 -21.68 23.73
CA ILE A 400 13.02 -21.40 23.70
C ILE A 400 13.42 -20.69 22.39
N ALA A 401 12.80 -21.09 21.28
CA ALA A 401 13.10 -20.68 19.91
C ALA A 401 13.10 -19.16 19.64
N ALA A 402 12.23 -18.42 20.33
CA ALA A 402 11.85 -17.06 20.02
C ALA A 402 12.16 -16.06 21.15
N GLN A 403 13.09 -16.41 22.05
CA GLN A 403 13.46 -15.56 23.18
C GLN A 403 14.40 -14.40 22.79
N VAL A 404 15.52 -14.69 22.14
CA VAL A 404 16.77 -13.95 22.37
C VAL A 404 16.75 -12.46 21.97
N SER A 405 16.12 -12.09 20.85
CA SER A 405 16.15 -10.71 20.32
C SER A 405 14.78 -10.03 20.19
N SER A 406 13.69 -10.79 20.18
CA SER A 406 12.33 -10.25 20.29
C SER A 406 11.98 -9.87 21.75
N GLN A 407 12.58 -10.51 22.76
CA GLN A 407 12.33 -10.20 24.18
C GLN A 407 12.51 -8.72 24.54
N ARG A 408 13.59 -8.05 24.11
CA ARG A 408 13.88 -6.67 24.55
C ARG A 408 12.84 -5.66 24.06
N LEU A 409 12.25 -5.86 22.87
CA LEU A 409 11.13 -5.02 22.43
C LEU A 409 9.82 -5.41 23.13
N LEU A 410 9.53 -6.71 23.21
CA LEU A 410 8.26 -7.21 23.73
C LEU A 410 8.10 -6.97 25.25
N SER A 411 9.18 -6.91 26.02
CA SER A 411 9.15 -6.61 27.46
C SER A 411 8.66 -5.21 27.80
N PHE A 412 8.79 -4.24 26.88
CA PHE A 412 8.28 -2.88 27.05
C PHE A 412 6.76 -2.74 26.81
N ILE A 413 6.09 -3.76 26.26
CA ILE A 413 4.68 -3.71 25.88
C ILE A 413 3.73 -3.82 27.09
N PRO A 414 3.86 -4.78 28.03
CA PRO A 414 2.92 -4.93 29.15
C PRO A 414 2.75 -3.67 30.01
N SER A 415 3.85 -2.94 30.28
CA SER A 415 3.84 -1.68 31.03
C SER A 415 3.15 -0.51 30.32
N ARG A 416 2.84 -0.64 29.02
CA ARG A 416 2.19 0.39 28.19
C ARG A 416 0.80 -0.02 27.71
N TYR A 417 0.52 -1.31 27.60
CA TYR A 417 -0.77 -1.89 27.23
C TYR A 417 -1.94 -1.38 28.10
N GLY A 418 -1.68 -1.13 29.38
CA GLY A 418 -2.65 -0.52 30.30
C GLY A 418 -3.01 0.93 29.95
N HIS A 419 -2.11 1.68 29.33
CA HIS A 419 -2.18 3.16 29.24
C HIS A 419 -2.38 3.69 27.82
N VAL A 420 -1.93 2.97 26.78
CA VAL A 420 -2.02 3.42 25.38
C VAL A 420 -2.96 2.51 24.58
N SER A 421 -4.12 3.06 24.19
CA SER A 421 -5.21 2.34 23.49
C SER A 421 -4.79 1.75 22.15
N LEU A 422 -4.01 2.50 21.35
CA LEU A 422 -3.41 2.04 20.11
C LEU A 422 -2.54 0.79 20.32
N LEU A 423 -1.55 0.88 21.21
CA LEU A 423 -0.66 -0.24 21.50
C LEU A 423 -1.43 -1.44 22.04
N ARG A 424 -2.45 -1.22 22.88
CA ARG A 424 -3.35 -2.27 23.37
C ARG A 424 -4.01 -3.03 22.21
N HIS A 425 -4.66 -2.32 21.28
CA HIS A 425 -5.35 -2.95 20.16
C HIS A 425 -4.40 -3.66 19.19
N ALA A 426 -3.23 -3.09 18.89
CA ALA A 426 -2.21 -3.75 18.08
C ALA A 426 -1.67 -5.03 18.77
N THR A 427 -1.51 -4.99 20.08
CA THR A 427 -1.09 -6.14 20.88
C THR A 427 -2.16 -7.23 20.92
N ASP A 428 -3.43 -6.88 21.18
CA ASP A 428 -4.55 -7.82 21.19
C ASP A 428 -4.69 -8.55 19.84
N CYS A 429 -4.48 -7.82 18.74
CA CYS A 429 -4.54 -8.31 17.38
C CYS A 429 -3.51 -9.41 17.11
N VAL A 430 -2.25 -9.15 17.43
CA VAL A 430 -1.17 -10.13 17.28
C VAL A 430 -1.35 -11.32 18.23
N ILE A 431 -1.73 -11.08 19.50
CA ILE A 431 -2.05 -12.15 20.48
C ILE A 431 -3.15 -13.06 19.95
N ALA A 432 -4.27 -12.51 19.47
CA ALA A 432 -5.40 -13.29 18.97
C ALA A 432 -5.04 -14.10 17.71
N LYS A 433 -4.27 -13.53 16.77
CA LYS A 433 -3.83 -14.24 15.57
C LYS A 433 -2.89 -15.38 15.89
N LEU A 434 -1.91 -15.16 16.78
CA LEU A 434 -1.02 -16.21 17.27
C LEU A 434 -1.75 -17.30 18.04
N GLN A 435 -2.76 -16.96 18.86
CA GLN A 435 -3.59 -17.95 19.56
C GLN A 435 -4.38 -18.83 18.60
N TYR A 436 -4.98 -18.26 17.55
CA TYR A 436 -5.67 -18.99 16.49
C TYR A 436 -4.71 -19.94 15.73
N LEU A 437 -3.59 -19.41 15.25
CA LEU A 437 -2.59 -20.21 14.52
C LEU A 437 -1.90 -21.26 15.40
N SER A 438 -1.93 -21.09 16.73
CA SER A 438 -1.38 -22.04 17.69
C SER A 438 -2.22 -23.30 17.91
N GLN A 439 -3.45 -23.33 17.39
CA GLN A 439 -4.35 -24.48 17.36
C GLN A 439 -3.99 -25.43 16.20
N ARG A 440 -4.32 -26.72 16.34
CA ARG A 440 -4.24 -27.67 15.20
C ARG A 440 -5.20 -27.27 14.10
N GLU A 441 -4.97 -27.74 12.88
CA GLU A 441 -5.82 -27.38 11.74
C GLU A 441 -7.27 -27.86 11.88
N GLU A 442 -7.51 -29.00 12.55
CA GLU A 442 -8.87 -29.47 12.85
C GLU A 442 -9.58 -28.59 13.89
N ASP A 443 -8.82 -27.98 14.81
CA ASP A 443 -9.32 -27.13 15.91
C ASP A 443 -9.56 -25.66 15.50
N ARG A 444 -9.00 -25.22 14.35
CA ARG A 444 -8.97 -23.82 13.90
C ARG A 444 -10.35 -23.28 13.47
N SER A 445 -11.19 -22.93 14.44
CA SER A 445 -12.52 -22.36 14.16
C SER A 445 -12.47 -20.97 13.48
N PRO A 446 -13.32 -20.67 12.47
CA PRO A 446 -13.40 -19.35 11.84
C PRO A 446 -13.70 -18.18 12.79
N LYS A 447 -14.30 -18.47 13.97
CA LYS A 447 -14.56 -17.48 15.02
C LYS A 447 -13.27 -16.95 15.67
N GLY A 448 -12.21 -17.78 15.71
CA GLY A 448 -10.90 -17.38 16.23
C GLY A 448 -10.23 -16.33 15.35
N ASP A 449 -10.20 -16.57 14.05
CA ASP A 449 -9.57 -15.65 13.09
C ASP A 449 -10.37 -14.35 12.93
N LEU A 450 -11.71 -14.43 12.90
CA LEU A 450 -12.58 -13.25 12.91
C LEU A 450 -12.33 -12.35 14.13
N LYS A 451 -12.07 -12.93 15.32
CA LYS A 451 -11.69 -12.16 16.52
C LYS A 451 -10.39 -11.39 16.28
N ALA A 452 -9.37 -12.02 15.69
CA ALA A 452 -8.10 -11.38 15.39
C ALA A 452 -8.26 -10.20 14.40
N LEU A 453 -9.07 -10.39 13.35
CA LEU A 453 -9.44 -9.34 12.39
C LEU A 453 -10.24 -8.19 13.05
N MET A 454 -11.12 -8.47 14.02
CA MET A 454 -11.81 -7.42 14.78
C MET A 454 -10.87 -6.58 15.64
N HIS A 455 -9.80 -7.17 16.20
CA HIS A 455 -8.76 -6.39 16.89
C HIS A 455 -7.87 -5.63 15.90
N TYR A 456 -7.55 -6.22 14.73
CA TYR A 456 -6.82 -5.54 13.65
C TYR A 456 -7.54 -4.27 13.19
N GLN A 457 -8.85 -4.35 12.92
CA GLN A 457 -9.63 -3.20 12.48
C GLN A 457 -9.65 -2.07 13.53
N LYS A 458 -9.65 -2.40 14.83
CA LYS A 458 -9.54 -1.41 15.92
C LYS A 458 -8.15 -0.79 15.98
N ALA A 459 -7.11 -1.59 15.80
CA ALA A 459 -5.72 -1.14 15.82
C ALA A 459 -5.39 -0.23 14.63
N LEU A 460 -5.80 -0.58 13.41
CA LEU A 460 -5.70 0.28 12.22
C LEU A 460 -6.40 1.62 12.43
N LYS A 461 -7.64 1.60 12.95
CA LYS A 461 -8.39 2.83 13.25
C LYS A 461 -7.66 3.69 14.28
N ALA A 462 -7.17 3.10 15.38
CA ALA A 462 -6.40 3.82 16.40
C ALA A 462 -5.07 4.38 15.85
N LEU A 463 -4.38 3.62 14.99
CA LEU A 463 -3.13 4.04 14.37
C LEU A 463 -3.37 5.23 13.43
N GLN A 464 -4.43 5.18 12.63
CA GLN A 464 -4.80 6.28 11.75
C GLN A 464 -5.08 7.58 12.51
N HIS A 465 -5.72 7.52 13.69
CA HIS A 465 -5.90 8.71 14.52
C HIS A 465 -4.57 9.22 15.09
N ALA A 466 -3.72 8.33 15.59
CA ALA A 466 -2.41 8.71 16.13
C ALA A 466 -1.47 9.30 15.06
N LEU A 467 -1.53 8.83 13.81
CA LEU A 467 -0.74 9.36 12.70
C LEU A 467 -1.24 10.72 12.16
N LEU A 468 -2.45 11.14 12.53
CA LEU A 468 -3.03 12.43 12.15
C LEU A 468 -2.96 13.48 13.27
N ASP A 469 -2.62 13.08 14.49
CA ASP A 469 -2.41 13.97 15.63
C ASP A 469 -0.94 14.41 15.71
N GLU A 470 -0.70 15.72 15.76
CA GLU A 470 0.63 16.35 15.75
C GLU A 470 1.56 15.91 16.91
N ARG A 471 1.03 15.31 17.97
CA ARG A 471 1.73 14.89 19.18
C ARG A 471 1.81 13.37 19.33
N GLU A 472 0.82 12.63 18.83
CA GLU A 472 0.82 11.16 18.91
C GLU A 472 1.67 10.51 17.80
N TRP A 473 1.79 11.11 16.60
CA TRP A 473 2.46 10.46 15.46
C TRP A 473 3.92 10.10 15.74
N ALA A 474 4.62 10.99 16.47
CA ALA A 474 6.03 10.87 16.78
C ALA A 474 6.33 9.89 17.93
N LYS A 475 5.32 9.40 18.67
CA LYS A 475 5.55 8.60 19.90
C LYS A 475 6.10 7.20 19.61
N PRO A 476 6.93 6.64 20.52
CA PRO A 476 7.46 5.30 20.34
C PRO A 476 6.37 4.22 20.39
N GLU A 477 5.26 4.44 21.09
CA GLU A 477 4.11 3.53 21.06
C GLU A 477 3.39 3.51 19.71
N THR A 478 3.40 4.61 18.95
CA THR A 478 2.85 4.69 17.58
C THR A 478 3.74 3.93 16.59
N LEU A 479 5.06 4.07 16.70
CA LEU A 479 6.03 3.26 15.95
C LEU A 479 5.89 1.77 16.30
N CYS A 480 5.81 1.43 17.60
CA CYS A 480 5.64 0.07 18.09
C CYS A 480 4.36 -0.57 17.54
N ALA A 481 3.22 0.13 17.61
CA ALA A 481 1.97 -0.36 17.05
C ALA A 481 2.02 -0.53 15.53
N THR A 482 2.71 0.36 14.80
CA THR A 482 2.93 0.21 13.36
C THR A 482 3.74 -1.04 13.03
N GLN A 483 4.78 -1.32 13.81
CA GLN A 483 5.57 -2.55 13.67
C GLN A 483 4.72 -3.80 13.98
N LEU A 484 3.99 -3.82 15.10
CA LEU A 484 3.10 -4.92 15.50
C LEU A 484 2.05 -5.26 14.43
N LEU A 485 1.52 -4.26 13.70
CA LEU A 485 0.55 -4.53 12.64
C LEU A 485 1.20 -5.13 11.38
N GLY A 486 2.45 -4.77 11.07
CA GLY A 486 3.25 -5.49 10.07
C GLY A 486 3.49 -6.96 10.44
N ILE A 487 3.60 -7.28 11.73
CA ILE A 487 3.65 -8.68 12.21
C ILE A 487 2.33 -9.39 11.89
N PHE A 488 1.19 -8.76 12.18
CA PHE A 488 -0.13 -9.35 11.92
C PHE A 488 -0.35 -9.65 10.43
N GLU A 489 0.04 -8.76 9.53
CA GLU A 489 -0.03 -9.00 8.08
C GLU A 489 0.88 -10.16 7.65
N ALA A 490 2.12 -10.22 8.15
CA ALA A 490 3.03 -11.34 7.91
C ALA A 490 2.55 -12.68 8.53
N LEU A 491 1.66 -12.65 9.52
CA LEU A 491 0.95 -13.82 10.09
C LEU A 491 -0.30 -14.21 9.28
N ASN A 492 -0.82 -13.36 8.40
CA ASN A 492 -1.96 -13.68 7.53
C ASN A 492 -1.53 -14.34 6.22
N GLY A 493 -0.38 -13.92 5.66
CA GLY A 493 0.33 -14.68 4.61
C GLY A 493 -0.43 -14.87 3.29
N ASP A 494 -1.07 -13.82 2.76
CA ASP A 494 -1.58 -13.87 1.38
C ASP A 494 -0.40 -13.87 0.39
N GLU A 495 -0.29 -14.93 -0.41
CA GLU A 495 0.79 -15.12 -1.39
C GLU A 495 0.78 -14.10 -2.55
N ARG A 496 -0.22 -13.22 -2.62
CA ARG A 496 -0.45 -12.33 -3.78
C ARG A 496 -0.24 -10.84 -3.51
N GLU A 497 -0.21 -10.41 -2.25
CA GLU A 497 0.00 -9.01 -1.88
C GLU A 497 0.98 -8.86 -0.70
N ASP A 498 2.10 -8.19 -0.94
CA ASP A 498 3.09 -7.75 0.06
C ASP A 498 2.53 -6.64 0.99
N SER A 499 1.35 -6.84 1.55
CA SER A 499 0.69 -6.00 2.55
C SER A 499 1.68 -5.55 3.64
N TRP A 500 2.32 -6.52 4.30
CA TRP A 500 3.34 -6.32 5.35
C TRP A 500 4.48 -5.36 4.96
N MET A 501 4.87 -5.30 3.68
CA MET A 501 5.91 -4.39 3.17
C MET A 501 5.48 -2.93 3.27
N HIS A 502 4.18 -2.65 3.19
CA HIS A 502 3.62 -1.30 3.35
C HIS A 502 3.70 -0.85 4.81
N HIS A 503 3.44 -1.74 5.77
CA HIS A 503 3.68 -1.45 7.19
C HIS A 503 5.18 -1.28 7.50
N VAL A 504 6.06 -2.10 6.93
CA VAL A 504 7.51 -1.94 7.07
C VAL A 504 8.00 -0.59 6.50
N GLY A 505 7.57 -0.23 5.28
CA GLY A 505 7.88 1.06 4.65
C GLY A 505 7.17 2.27 5.31
N GLY A 506 6.07 2.04 6.02
CA GLY A 506 5.43 3.03 6.90
C GLY A 506 6.26 3.28 8.15
N ALA A 507 6.62 2.22 8.88
CA ALA A 507 7.48 2.31 10.06
C ALA A 507 8.88 2.85 9.74
N ALA A 508 9.44 2.53 8.56
CA ALA A 508 10.73 3.08 8.11
C ALA A 508 10.66 4.62 7.96
N ARG A 509 9.60 5.13 7.33
CA ARG A 509 9.36 6.58 7.21
C ARG A 509 9.04 7.24 8.56
N LEU A 510 8.43 6.53 9.52
CA LEU A 510 8.25 7.04 10.88
C LEU A 510 9.57 7.14 11.66
N VAL A 511 10.48 6.18 11.49
CA VAL A 511 11.84 6.28 12.02
C VAL A 511 12.55 7.49 11.41
N GLU A 512 12.58 7.58 10.08
CA GLU A 512 13.21 8.67 9.33
C GLU A 512 12.66 10.05 9.74
N ALA A 513 11.33 10.22 9.75
CA ALA A 513 10.67 11.49 10.09
C ALA A 513 10.80 11.91 11.56
N ARG A 514 10.96 10.95 12.50
CA ARG A 514 11.33 11.26 13.89
C ARG A 514 12.76 11.81 14.00
N GLY A 515 13.66 11.39 13.11
CA GLY A 515 15.07 11.76 13.14
C GLY A 515 15.88 11.03 14.23
N ALA A 516 17.19 10.95 14.04
CA ALA A 516 18.08 10.15 14.90
C ALA A 516 18.08 10.61 16.37
N HIS A 517 17.88 11.90 16.62
CA HIS A 517 17.82 12.51 17.96
C HIS A 517 16.64 12.07 18.84
N MET A 518 15.68 11.32 18.28
CA MET A 518 14.52 10.77 18.99
C MET A 518 14.70 9.29 19.33
N PHE A 519 15.92 8.78 19.50
CA PHE A 519 16.18 7.36 19.77
C PHE A 519 17.08 7.14 20.99
N ASN A 520 16.72 7.79 22.10
CA ASN A 520 17.57 7.93 23.28
C ASN A 520 17.24 6.91 24.37
N THR A 521 15.96 6.52 24.52
CA THR A 521 15.51 5.56 25.54
C THR A 521 15.74 4.11 25.12
N GLU A 522 15.87 3.17 26.07
CA GLU A 522 16.01 1.74 25.75
C GLU A 522 14.87 1.19 24.89
N PHE A 523 13.63 1.66 25.11
CA PHE A 523 12.47 1.24 24.32
C PHE A 523 12.61 1.70 22.86
N GLU A 524 13.07 2.94 22.65
CA GLU A 524 13.30 3.48 21.30
C GLU A 524 14.48 2.81 20.62
N LYS A 525 15.57 2.57 21.35
CA LYS A 525 16.71 1.81 20.86
C LYS A 525 16.30 0.37 20.49
N ALA A 526 15.45 -0.29 21.27
CA ALA A 526 14.88 -1.60 20.93
C ALA A 526 13.97 -1.54 19.68
N LEU A 527 13.09 -0.53 19.57
CA LEU A 527 12.25 -0.28 18.37
C LEU A 527 13.08 0.00 17.11
N PHE A 528 14.22 0.65 17.26
CA PHE A 528 15.12 1.00 16.17
C PHE A 528 15.99 -0.19 15.74
N LEU A 529 16.65 -0.86 16.69
CA LEU A 529 17.34 -2.15 16.46
C LEU A 529 16.42 -3.14 15.75
N ALA A 530 15.14 -3.17 16.15
CA ALA A 530 14.14 -3.98 15.51
C ALA A 530 14.00 -3.65 14.00
N HIS A 531 13.94 -2.37 13.64
CA HIS A 531 13.58 -1.94 12.29
C HIS A 531 14.72 -1.93 11.28
N ILE A 532 15.99 -2.07 11.68
CA ILE A 532 17.16 -1.97 10.76
C ILE A 532 17.04 -2.94 9.59
N GLY A 533 16.90 -4.23 9.86
CA GLY A 533 16.79 -5.28 8.83
C GLY A 533 15.62 -5.06 7.86
N PRO A 534 14.38 -4.91 8.35
CA PRO A 534 13.21 -4.57 7.53
C PRO A 534 13.38 -3.28 6.71
N THR A 535 14.03 -2.25 7.25
CA THR A 535 14.29 -0.98 6.53
C THR A 535 15.24 -1.18 5.36
N VAL A 536 16.34 -1.91 5.57
CA VAL A 536 17.29 -2.24 4.49
C VAL A 536 16.63 -3.10 3.41
N MET A 537 15.76 -4.04 3.79
CA MET A 537 15.00 -4.86 2.84
C MET A 537 14.00 -4.05 2.02
N SER A 538 13.29 -3.12 2.66
CA SER A 538 12.36 -2.22 1.96
C SER A 538 13.10 -1.35 0.93
N ALA A 539 14.27 -0.80 1.29
CA ALA A 539 15.12 -0.05 0.35
C ALA A 539 15.65 -0.94 -0.79
N PHE A 540 16.10 -2.16 -0.47
CA PHE A 540 16.60 -3.15 -1.43
C PHE A 540 15.56 -3.48 -2.51
N LEU A 541 14.34 -3.86 -2.10
CA LEU A 541 13.26 -4.27 -3.01
C LEU A 541 12.66 -3.11 -3.79
N ASN A 542 12.62 -1.90 -3.21
CA ASN A 542 12.11 -0.70 -3.87
C ASN A 542 13.17 0.10 -4.64
N ASN A 543 14.35 -0.48 -4.95
CA ASN A 543 15.41 0.16 -5.75
C ASN A 543 15.87 1.54 -5.22
N THR A 544 15.90 1.72 -3.90
CA THR A 544 16.24 2.99 -3.23
C THR A 544 17.49 2.88 -2.36
N PRO A 545 18.22 3.99 -2.09
CA PRO A 545 19.25 4.04 -1.05
C PRO A 545 18.62 3.83 0.34
N CYS A 546 19.41 3.50 1.36
CA CYS A 546 18.92 3.37 2.72
C CYS A 546 19.34 4.58 3.57
N PHE A 547 18.38 5.30 4.19
CA PHE A 547 18.70 6.46 5.04
C PHE A 547 19.61 6.09 6.23
N LEU A 548 19.59 4.82 6.65
CA LEU A 548 20.47 4.28 7.68
C LEU A 548 21.97 4.32 7.32
N GLU A 549 22.33 4.64 6.06
CA GLU A 549 23.72 4.86 5.62
C GLU A 549 24.31 6.18 6.18
N GLU A 550 23.49 7.12 6.65
CA GLU A 550 23.97 8.41 7.17
C GLU A 550 24.67 8.29 8.53
N SER A 551 25.62 9.19 8.79
CA SER A 551 26.42 9.21 10.02
C SER A 551 25.60 9.30 11.31
N GLN A 552 24.47 10.03 11.29
CA GLN A 552 23.56 10.16 12.43
C GLN A 552 22.90 8.82 12.80
N TRP A 553 22.38 8.09 11.81
CA TRP A 553 21.76 6.79 12.03
C TRP A 553 22.80 5.74 12.40
N GLN A 554 23.96 5.76 11.75
CA GLN A 554 25.11 4.94 12.11
C GLN A 554 25.58 5.16 13.57
N ALA A 555 25.36 6.34 14.17
CA ALA A 555 25.63 6.57 15.59
C ALA A 555 24.63 5.84 16.50
N VAL A 556 23.32 6.02 16.27
CA VAL A 556 22.25 5.31 17.01
C VAL A 556 22.41 3.79 16.91
N ILE A 557 22.80 3.29 15.72
CA ILE A 557 23.09 1.86 15.47
C ILE A 557 24.21 1.33 16.40
N ARG A 558 25.30 2.09 16.56
CA ARG A 558 26.43 1.72 17.44
C ARG A 558 26.03 1.78 18.91
N GLU A 559 25.36 2.85 19.33
CA GLU A 559 24.93 3.07 20.70
C GLU A 559 23.95 1.96 21.16
N ALA A 560 22.93 1.69 20.36
CA ALA A 560 21.91 0.70 20.69
C ALA A 560 22.46 -0.72 20.82
N VAL A 561 23.44 -1.14 19.99
CA VAL A 561 24.14 -2.43 20.16
C VAL A 561 25.12 -2.41 21.34
N SER A 562 25.80 -1.29 21.58
CA SER A 562 26.68 -1.16 22.76
C SER A 562 25.87 -1.35 24.05
N GLU A 563 24.63 -0.87 24.10
CA GLU A 563 23.68 -1.04 25.20
C GLU A 563 22.91 -2.37 25.18
N ASP A 564 23.04 -3.21 24.15
CA ASP A 564 22.27 -4.46 24.08
C ASP A 564 22.95 -5.62 24.80
N THR A 565 22.30 -6.14 25.85
CA THR A 565 22.80 -7.25 26.66
C THR A 565 22.61 -8.60 25.97
N THR A 566 21.67 -8.74 25.04
CA THR A 566 21.43 -9.98 24.27
C THR A 566 22.56 -10.24 23.25
N LEU A 567 23.26 -9.19 22.84
CA LEU A 567 24.37 -9.23 21.89
C LEU A 567 25.75 -9.30 22.56
N THR A 568 25.86 -9.51 23.88
CA THR A 568 27.11 -9.32 24.67
C THR A 568 28.39 -9.88 24.02
N ASN A 569 28.38 -11.11 23.52
CA ASN A 569 29.56 -11.73 22.88
C ASN A 569 29.71 -11.40 21.38
N ASP A 570 28.70 -10.77 20.78
CA ASP A 570 28.45 -10.72 19.34
C ASP A 570 28.48 -9.29 18.75
N LYS A 571 28.58 -8.26 19.60
CA LYS A 571 28.50 -6.83 19.23
C LYS A 571 29.38 -6.43 18.05
N GLU A 572 30.66 -6.82 18.08
CA GLU A 572 31.62 -6.48 17.03
C GLU A 572 31.25 -7.13 15.69
N PHE A 573 30.81 -8.39 15.73
CA PHE A 573 30.37 -9.14 14.55
C PHE A 573 29.07 -8.55 13.96
N ALA A 574 28.16 -8.10 14.81
CA ALA A 574 26.94 -7.39 14.40
C ALA A 574 27.25 -6.06 13.70
N LEU A 575 28.05 -5.19 14.34
CA LEU A 575 28.41 -3.87 13.80
C LEU A 575 29.22 -3.99 12.49
N ALA A 576 30.18 -4.91 12.43
CA ALA A 576 30.99 -5.13 11.23
C ALA A 576 30.17 -5.67 10.05
N LEU A 577 29.17 -6.53 10.30
CA LEU A 577 28.29 -7.03 9.25
C LEU A 577 27.32 -5.97 8.74
N TRP A 578 26.76 -5.13 9.64
CA TRP A 578 25.83 -4.07 9.26
C TRP A 578 26.39 -3.03 8.29
N GLY A 579 27.67 -2.67 8.40
CA GLY A 579 28.31 -1.80 7.39
C GLY A 579 28.29 -2.44 5.99
N GLY A 580 28.43 -3.77 5.91
CA GLY A 580 28.26 -4.52 4.67
C GLY A 580 26.79 -4.72 4.24
N LEU A 581 25.84 -4.50 5.15
CA LEU A 581 24.40 -4.71 4.96
C LEU A 581 23.71 -3.44 4.44
N ILE A 582 23.89 -2.34 5.16
CA ILE A 582 23.12 -1.10 5.02
C ILE A 582 23.49 -0.34 3.74
N GLU A 583 24.73 -0.48 3.26
CA GLU A 583 25.18 0.08 1.98
C GLU A 583 24.73 -0.74 0.75
N MET A 584 24.18 -1.94 0.95
CA MET A 584 23.82 -2.84 -0.15
C MET A 584 22.76 -2.27 -1.11
N PRO A 585 21.67 -1.62 -0.65
CA PRO A 585 20.64 -1.08 -1.55
C PRO A 585 21.18 -0.02 -2.51
N ARG A 586 22.03 0.91 -2.04
CA ARG A 586 22.69 1.92 -2.88
C ARG A 586 23.66 1.31 -3.89
N LEU A 587 24.43 0.30 -3.50
CA LEU A 587 25.33 -0.41 -4.42
C LEU A 587 24.54 -1.12 -5.52
N PHE A 588 23.47 -1.85 -5.17
CA PHE A 588 22.59 -2.53 -6.13
C PHE A 588 21.89 -1.51 -7.04
N LYS A 589 21.41 -0.38 -6.51
CA LYS A 589 20.82 0.72 -7.29
C LYS A 589 21.79 1.26 -8.33
N ARG A 590 23.03 1.61 -7.94
CA ARG A 590 24.07 2.06 -8.88
C ARG A 590 24.38 1.02 -9.96
N THR A 591 24.53 -0.24 -9.60
CA THR A 591 24.72 -1.33 -10.58
C THR A 591 23.52 -1.44 -11.53
N THR A 592 22.29 -1.25 -11.04
CA THR A 592 21.06 -1.23 -11.85
C THR A 592 21.05 -0.06 -12.83
N GLU A 593 21.44 1.13 -12.39
CA GLU A 593 21.51 2.34 -13.20
C GLU A 593 22.53 2.20 -14.33
N LEU A 594 23.74 1.72 -14.03
CA LEU A 594 24.80 1.50 -15.02
C LEU A 594 24.41 0.42 -16.03
N LEU A 595 23.90 -0.74 -15.58
CA LEU A 595 23.51 -1.84 -16.46
C LEU A 595 22.35 -1.48 -17.38
N LEU A 596 21.39 -0.67 -16.92
CA LEU A 596 20.18 -0.39 -17.69
C LEU A 596 20.24 0.92 -18.47
N SER A 597 21.17 1.83 -18.15
CA SER A 597 21.46 3.10 -18.81
C SER A 597 21.25 3.07 -20.34
N PRO A 598 20.51 4.02 -20.94
CA PRO A 598 20.29 4.06 -22.39
C PRO A 598 21.58 4.32 -23.17
N CYS A 599 22.56 5.01 -22.56
CA CYS A 599 23.89 5.26 -23.10
C CYS A 599 24.91 4.28 -22.49
N ALA A 600 26.02 4.03 -23.19
CA ALA A 600 27.14 3.28 -22.60
C ALA A 600 27.66 4.04 -21.35
N PRO A 601 27.77 3.39 -20.18
CA PRO A 601 28.34 4.02 -18.98
C PRO A 601 29.84 4.29 -19.17
N SER A 602 30.39 5.28 -18.47
CA SER A 602 31.83 5.57 -18.57
C SER A 602 32.65 4.52 -17.82
N GLN A 603 33.86 4.23 -18.31
CA GLN A 603 34.76 3.29 -17.64
C GLN A 603 35.04 3.70 -16.19
N LYS A 604 35.17 5.02 -15.92
CA LYS A 604 35.35 5.56 -14.57
C LYS A 604 34.20 5.21 -13.62
N ASP A 605 32.95 5.19 -14.11
CA ASP A 605 31.79 4.84 -13.28
C ASP A 605 31.69 3.33 -13.04
N ILE A 606 32.13 2.52 -14.03
CA ILE A 606 32.32 1.06 -13.90
C ILE A 606 33.41 0.77 -12.85
N ASP A 607 34.54 1.48 -12.90
CA ASP A 607 35.65 1.32 -11.97
C ASP A 607 35.24 1.71 -10.54
N ASP A 608 34.56 2.86 -10.35
CA ASP A 608 34.06 3.33 -9.03
C ASP A 608 33.12 2.32 -8.37
N ILE A 609 32.17 1.74 -9.12
CA ILE A 609 31.25 0.73 -8.54
C ILE A 609 31.98 -0.60 -8.27
N THR A 610 32.95 -0.97 -9.11
CA THR A 610 33.72 -2.22 -9.01
C THR A 610 34.66 -2.17 -7.81
N GLU A 611 35.42 -1.10 -7.62
CA GLU A 611 36.29 -0.90 -6.46
C GLU A 611 35.47 -0.92 -5.16
N ARG A 612 34.34 -0.20 -5.11
CA ARG A 612 33.44 -0.19 -3.95
C ARG A 612 32.88 -1.57 -3.64
N LEU A 613 32.41 -2.32 -4.65
CA LEU A 613 31.89 -3.68 -4.45
C LEU A 613 33.00 -4.64 -3.99
N LEU A 614 34.20 -4.58 -4.57
CA LEU A 614 35.36 -5.38 -4.15
C LEU A 614 35.76 -5.06 -2.70
N ALA A 615 35.85 -3.78 -2.33
CA ALA A 615 36.16 -3.37 -0.96
C ALA A 615 35.10 -3.86 0.05
N LYS A 616 33.82 -3.67 -0.25
CA LYS A 616 32.72 -4.11 0.64
C LYS A 616 32.55 -5.64 0.66
N ARG A 617 32.98 -6.36 -0.39
CA ARG A 617 33.08 -7.83 -0.39
C ARG A 617 34.31 -8.32 0.39
N LYS A 618 35.46 -7.65 0.30
CA LYS A 618 36.65 -7.92 1.12
C LYS A 618 36.35 -7.81 2.61
N ASN A 619 35.54 -6.84 3.02
CA ASN A 619 35.05 -6.74 4.40
C ASN A 619 34.26 -7.97 4.84
N LEU A 620 33.48 -8.61 3.96
CA LEU A 620 32.79 -9.87 4.27
C LEU A 620 33.78 -11.05 4.39
N VAL A 621 34.84 -11.10 3.58
CA VAL A 621 35.92 -12.11 3.73
C VAL A 621 36.58 -11.97 5.11
N ILE A 622 36.97 -10.74 5.48
CA ILE A 622 37.57 -10.43 6.79
C ILE A 622 36.60 -10.81 7.92
N TRP A 623 35.32 -10.46 7.79
CA TRP A 623 34.27 -10.84 8.74
C TRP A 623 34.18 -12.36 8.93
N LEU A 624 34.21 -13.14 7.84
CA LEU A 624 34.21 -14.60 7.91
C LEU A 624 35.44 -15.13 8.65
N SER A 625 36.63 -14.59 8.34
CA SER A 625 37.88 -14.95 9.02
C SER A 625 37.90 -14.58 10.51
N LEU A 626 37.14 -13.55 10.92
CA LEU A 626 36.96 -13.20 12.33
C LEU A 626 35.98 -14.17 13.01
N ILE A 627 34.78 -14.41 12.45
CA ILE A 627 33.80 -15.29 13.10
C ILE A 627 34.26 -16.75 13.16
N LYS A 628 35.03 -17.25 12.17
CA LYS A 628 35.66 -18.59 12.20
C LYS A 628 36.69 -18.76 13.34
N LYS A 629 37.22 -17.68 13.93
CA LYS A 629 38.09 -17.75 15.14
C LYS A 629 37.29 -17.87 16.44
N HIS A 630 35.99 -17.62 16.41
CA HIS A 630 35.09 -17.65 17.58
C HIS A 630 33.90 -18.59 17.27
N PRO A 631 34.15 -19.91 17.22
CA PRO A 631 33.15 -20.90 16.78
C PRO A 631 31.96 -21.01 17.74
N ILE A 632 30.82 -21.46 17.20
CA ILE A 632 29.53 -21.56 17.90
C ILE A 632 29.55 -22.67 18.97
N VAL A 633 30.40 -23.69 18.81
CA VAL A 633 30.65 -24.73 19.82
C VAL A 633 32.14 -25.07 19.80
N GLN A 634 32.75 -25.33 20.96
CA GLN A 634 34.16 -25.76 21.04
C GLN A 634 34.33 -27.29 20.92
N THR A 635 33.25 -28.05 21.06
CA THR A 635 33.23 -29.52 21.01
C THR A 635 31.99 -30.04 20.27
N SER A 636 32.12 -31.20 19.63
CA SER A 636 31.09 -31.92 18.86
C SER A 636 30.42 -31.16 17.68
N GLY A 637 30.86 -31.51 16.46
CA GLY A 637 29.93 -31.74 15.34
C GLY A 637 29.72 -30.59 14.35
N LEU A 638 29.38 -29.38 14.81
CA LEU A 638 29.02 -28.29 13.88
C LEU A 638 30.25 -27.80 13.10
N SER A 639 30.19 -27.88 11.78
CA SER A 639 31.28 -27.47 10.88
C SER A 639 30.83 -26.43 9.86
N GLU A 640 31.77 -25.89 9.08
CA GLU A 640 31.51 -24.88 8.06
C GLU A 640 32.25 -25.25 6.78
N ASP A 641 31.61 -25.03 5.63
CA ASP A 641 32.29 -25.07 4.33
C ASP A 641 33.27 -23.90 4.18
N GLU A 642 34.02 -23.86 3.07
CA GLU A 642 34.97 -22.78 2.79
C GLU A 642 34.29 -21.40 2.77
N TYR A 643 33.10 -21.31 2.17
CA TYR A 643 32.30 -20.10 2.03
C TYR A 643 31.72 -19.56 3.34
N GLY A 644 31.63 -20.38 4.39
CA GLY A 644 31.09 -20.03 5.70
C GLY A 644 29.64 -20.42 5.94
N VAL A 645 29.08 -21.28 5.07
CA VAL A 645 27.80 -21.94 5.27
C VAL A 645 27.99 -23.11 6.26
N LEU A 646 27.05 -23.30 7.17
CA LEU A 646 27.13 -24.30 8.24
C LEU A 646 26.73 -25.68 7.70
N VAL A 647 27.41 -26.72 8.18
CA VAL A 647 27.11 -28.12 7.91
C VAL A 647 26.75 -28.80 9.23
N PHE A 648 25.56 -29.38 9.28
CA PHE A 648 24.98 -29.98 10.48
C PHE A 648 25.13 -31.52 10.44
N PRO A 649 25.74 -32.15 11.47
CA PRO A 649 25.86 -33.60 11.52
C PRO A 649 24.53 -34.28 11.87
N GLY A 650 24.42 -35.57 11.56
CA GLY A 650 23.19 -36.35 11.70
C GLY A 650 22.64 -36.53 13.13
N ASP A 651 23.43 -36.18 14.14
CA ASP A 651 23.14 -36.29 15.57
C ASP A 651 23.01 -34.91 16.27
N PHE A 652 22.89 -33.82 15.49
CA PHE A 652 22.94 -32.45 16.00
C PHE A 652 21.74 -32.04 16.86
N ASP A 653 21.90 -32.12 18.18
CA ASP A 653 20.91 -31.62 19.15
C ASP A 653 21.15 -30.15 19.51
N TYR A 654 20.42 -29.26 18.84
CA TYR A 654 20.43 -27.81 19.10
C TYR A 654 19.99 -27.43 20.52
N ARG A 655 19.28 -28.30 21.26
CA ARG A 655 18.79 -28.02 22.63
C ARG A 655 19.95 -27.90 23.63
N LYS A 656 21.13 -28.37 23.26
CA LYS A 656 22.40 -28.23 24.00
C LYS A 656 23.06 -26.86 23.80
N LEU A 657 22.56 -26.02 22.88
CA LEU A 657 23.15 -24.72 22.56
C LEU A 657 22.50 -23.60 23.38
N GLY A 658 23.31 -22.67 23.87
CA GLY A 658 22.81 -21.47 24.56
C GLY A 658 22.22 -20.42 23.59
N PRO A 659 21.32 -19.53 24.06
CA PRO A 659 20.67 -18.47 23.27
C PRO A 659 21.56 -17.72 22.27
N TRP A 660 22.80 -17.42 22.65
CA TRP A 660 23.80 -16.72 21.83
C TRP A 660 24.09 -17.40 20.48
N CYS A 661 23.93 -18.73 20.35
CA CYS A 661 24.13 -19.42 19.08
C CYS A 661 23.17 -18.92 17.99
N LEU A 662 21.93 -18.56 18.34
CA LEU A 662 20.90 -18.16 17.37
C LEU A 662 21.21 -16.81 16.73
N THR A 663 21.94 -15.94 17.46
CA THR A 663 22.51 -14.70 16.92
C THR A 663 23.61 -15.01 15.92
N ARG A 664 24.55 -15.91 16.25
CA ARG A 664 25.61 -16.37 15.33
C ARG A 664 25.06 -17.02 14.06
N LEU A 665 23.99 -17.83 14.15
CA LEU A 665 23.29 -18.39 12.99
C LEU A 665 22.76 -17.28 12.07
N ALA A 666 21.98 -16.35 12.62
CA ALA A 666 21.36 -15.27 11.82
C ALA A 666 22.38 -14.31 11.20
N LEU A 667 23.49 -14.04 11.91
CA LEU A 667 24.64 -13.31 11.38
C LEU A 667 25.22 -14.02 10.15
N ARG A 668 25.40 -15.34 10.19
CA ARG A 668 25.96 -16.12 9.08
C ARG A 668 25.03 -16.20 7.88
N GLY A 669 23.72 -16.36 8.08
CA GLY A 669 22.72 -16.27 7.02
C GLY A 669 22.75 -14.91 6.32
N THR A 670 22.80 -13.84 7.11
CA THR A 670 22.90 -12.45 6.62
C THR A 670 24.20 -12.19 5.85
N TYR A 671 25.32 -12.74 6.33
CA TYR A 671 26.59 -12.74 5.61
C TYR A 671 26.50 -13.48 4.27
N ALA A 672 25.88 -14.66 4.21
CA ALA A 672 25.78 -15.45 2.98
C ALA A 672 24.95 -14.72 1.92
N VAL A 673 23.84 -14.08 2.30
CA VAL A 673 23.05 -13.21 1.42
C VAL A 673 23.88 -12.01 0.94
N CYS A 674 24.61 -11.35 1.84
CA CYS A 674 25.51 -10.25 1.48
C CYS A 674 26.65 -10.67 0.55
N ARG A 675 27.12 -11.91 0.66
CA ARG A 675 28.20 -12.49 -0.15
C ARG A 675 27.68 -12.79 -1.56
N MET A 676 26.64 -13.63 -1.68
CA MET A 676 25.99 -13.95 -2.96
C MET A 676 25.67 -12.70 -3.77
N ILE A 677 25.01 -11.71 -3.17
CA ILE A 677 24.58 -10.50 -3.88
C ILE A 677 25.79 -9.68 -4.37
N LYS A 678 26.83 -9.48 -3.55
CA LYS A 678 28.01 -8.69 -3.98
C LYS A 678 28.84 -9.42 -5.04
N SER A 679 29.03 -10.73 -4.91
CA SER A 679 29.71 -11.56 -5.90
C SER A 679 28.97 -11.54 -7.24
N ARG A 680 27.63 -11.64 -7.22
CA ARG A 680 26.78 -11.60 -8.41
C ARG A 680 26.65 -10.21 -9.06
N LEU A 681 26.69 -9.13 -8.27
CA LEU A 681 26.76 -7.76 -8.81
C LEU A 681 28.11 -7.49 -9.49
N LEU A 682 29.22 -8.01 -8.96
CA LEU A 682 30.54 -7.92 -9.61
C LEU A 682 30.55 -8.67 -10.94
N TYR A 683 30.08 -9.92 -10.98
CA TYR A 683 29.91 -10.66 -12.24
C TYR A 683 29.00 -9.91 -13.23
N ALA A 684 27.90 -9.31 -12.77
CA ALA A 684 27.02 -8.55 -13.63
C ALA A 684 27.71 -7.32 -14.28
N ILE A 685 28.69 -6.72 -13.61
CA ILE A 685 29.46 -5.58 -14.12
C ILE A 685 30.56 -6.02 -15.10
N ALA A 686 31.33 -7.06 -14.78
CA ALA A 686 32.39 -7.58 -15.64
C ALA A 686 32.45 -9.13 -15.61
N PRO A 687 31.66 -9.82 -16.46
CA PRO A 687 31.55 -11.28 -16.48
C PRO A 687 32.88 -12.00 -16.77
N ALA A 688 33.74 -11.40 -17.61
CA ALA A 688 35.07 -11.96 -17.92
C ALA A 688 36.03 -11.92 -16.73
N THR A 689 36.00 -10.84 -15.94
CA THR A 689 36.92 -10.63 -14.80
C THR A 689 36.47 -11.39 -13.55
N PHE A 690 35.17 -11.63 -13.41
CA PHE A 690 34.56 -12.13 -12.16
C PHE A 690 33.75 -13.42 -12.35
N HIS A 691 34.08 -14.25 -13.34
CA HIS A 691 33.42 -15.54 -13.60
C HIS A 691 33.31 -16.40 -12.32
N ASP A 692 34.41 -16.57 -11.60
CA ASP A 692 34.50 -17.33 -10.34
C ASP A 692 33.57 -16.79 -9.24
N LEU A 693 33.13 -15.53 -9.34
CA LEU A 693 32.20 -14.93 -8.37
C LEU A 693 30.73 -15.28 -8.66
N GLU A 694 30.37 -15.59 -9.90
CA GLU A 694 29.08 -16.23 -10.19
C GLU A 694 29.12 -17.71 -9.78
N VAL A 695 30.25 -18.40 -9.96
CA VAL A 695 30.43 -19.78 -9.47
C VAL A 695 30.26 -19.83 -7.94
N GLU A 696 30.97 -18.97 -7.19
CA GLU A 696 30.77 -18.83 -5.73
C GLU A 696 29.31 -18.52 -5.38
N ALA A 697 28.66 -17.59 -6.08
CA ALA A 697 27.27 -17.23 -5.80
C ALA A 697 26.30 -18.40 -6.03
N GLN A 698 26.54 -19.22 -7.07
CA GLN A 698 25.76 -20.42 -7.39
C GLN A 698 26.03 -21.56 -6.38
N GLU A 699 27.27 -21.75 -5.93
CA GLU A 699 27.62 -22.78 -4.94
C GLU A 699 27.06 -22.46 -3.55
N ILE A 700 27.19 -21.20 -3.10
CA ILE A 700 26.52 -20.75 -1.87
C ILE A 700 25.00 -20.91 -2.01
N ALA A 701 24.40 -20.52 -3.14
CA ALA A 701 22.96 -20.70 -3.37
C ALA A 701 22.55 -22.18 -3.33
N HIS A 702 23.33 -23.09 -3.92
CA HIS A 702 23.05 -24.52 -3.89
C HIS A 702 23.16 -25.11 -2.47
N ARG A 703 24.22 -24.76 -1.72
CA ARG A 703 24.37 -25.15 -0.30
C ARG A 703 23.19 -24.67 0.56
N ILE A 704 22.74 -23.43 0.34
CA ILE A 704 21.59 -22.86 1.04
C ILE A 704 20.29 -23.61 0.74
N LEU A 705 20.09 -24.09 -0.49
CA LEU A 705 18.88 -24.84 -0.86
C LEU A 705 18.94 -26.28 -0.35
N ASN A 706 20.07 -26.98 -0.55
CA ASN A 706 20.26 -28.37 -0.09
C ASN A 706 20.13 -28.48 1.43
N LEU A 707 20.61 -27.48 2.19
CA LEU A 707 20.44 -27.42 3.64
C LEU A 707 18.98 -27.57 4.11
N LYS A 708 17.99 -27.19 3.30
CA LYS A 708 16.58 -27.41 3.66
C LYS A 708 16.25 -28.90 3.70
N GLU A 709 16.78 -29.66 2.74
CA GLU A 709 16.51 -31.07 2.53
C GLU A 709 17.39 -31.93 3.44
N GLU A 710 18.68 -31.58 3.59
CA GLU A 710 19.62 -32.16 4.55
C GLU A 710 19.12 -32.05 5.99
N MET A 711 18.49 -30.92 6.36
CA MET A 711 17.99 -30.73 7.72
C MET A 711 16.61 -31.33 7.97
N ALA A 712 15.77 -31.53 6.95
CA ALA A 712 14.38 -31.98 7.12
C ALA A 712 14.17 -33.21 8.04
N PRO A 713 15.07 -34.23 8.09
CA PRO A 713 14.92 -35.38 8.99
C PRO A 713 15.10 -35.06 10.48
N PHE A 714 15.72 -33.94 10.84
CA PHE A 714 16.05 -33.65 12.24
C PHE A 714 14.87 -33.04 13.00
N LYS A 715 14.76 -33.44 14.27
CA LYS A 715 13.76 -32.84 15.18
C LYS A 715 14.05 -31.35 15.34
N ASP A 716 13.01 -30.53 15.16
CA ASP A 716 13.07 -29.06 15.20
C ASP A 716 13.98 -28.41 14.13
N SER A 717 14.29 -29.13 13.04
CA SER A 717 15.01 -28.63 11.86
C SER A 717 14.47 -27.30 11.33
N ALA A 718 13.14 -27.16 11.31
CA ALA A 718 12.42 -25.93 10.98
C ALA A 718 12.97 -24.72 11.75
N LEU A 719 13.30 -24.84 13.04
CA LEU A 719 13.87 -23.74 13.82
C LEU A 719 15.20 -23.29 13.25
N ILE A 720 16.13 -24.21 13.00
CA ILE A 720 17.49 -23.87 12.56
C ILE A 720 17.46 -23.31 11.13
N TRP A 721 16.71 -23.96 10.24
CA TRP A 721 16.38 -23.45 8.90
C TRP A 721 15.85 -22.02 8.95
N ASN A 722 14.97 -21.73 9.91
CA ASN A 722 14.35 -20.43 10.08
C ASN A 722 15.26 -19.35 10.70
N GLN A 723 16.19 -19.72 11.59
CA GLN A 723 17.18 -18.76 12.12
C GLN A 723 18.32 -18.48 11.12
N PHE A 724 18.63 -19.45 10.26
CA PHE A 724 19.81 -19.40 9.37
C PHE A 724 19.47 -19.03 7.93
N MET A 725 18.40 -19.59 7.34
CA MET A 725 18.21 -19.63 5.88
C MET A 725 16.87 -19.19 5.30
N ALA A 726 15.81 -19.02 6.11
CA ALA A 726 14.55 -18.43 5.65
C ALA A 726 14.69 -17.03 5.02
N GLN A 727 15.84 -16.38 5.21
CA GLN A 727 16.17 -15.05 4.69
C GLN A 727 17.05 -15.06 3.44
N GLY A 728 17.74 -16.17 3.17
CA GLY A 728 18.57 -16.35 1.98
C GLY A 728 17.94 -17.25 0.93
N SER A 729 16.97 -18.07 1.30
CA SER A 729 16.29 -19.04 0.43
C SER A 729 15.74 -18.44 -0.87
N TRP A 730 15.08 -17.28 -0.83
CA TRP A 730 14.52 -16.62 -2.02
C TRP A 730 15.60 -15.99 -2.92
N ILE A 731 16.68 -15.44 -2.35
CA ILE A 731 17.86 -14.99 -3.11
C ILE A 731 18.56 -16.19 -3.77
N ALA A 732 18.82 -17.26 -3.00
CA ALA A 732 19.44 -18.49 -3.48
C ALA A 732 18.61 -19.15 -4.59
N LYS A 733 17.29 -19.27 -4.39
CA LYS A 733 16.33 -19.74 -5.41
C LYS A 733 16.39 -18.86 -6.66
N GLY A 734 16.39 -17.54 -6.52
CA GLY A 734 16.49 -16.62 -7.66
C GLY A 734 17.84 -16.62 -8.38
N ILE A 735 18.91 -17.03 -7.70
CA ILE A 735 20.24 -17.26 -8.29
C ILE A 735 20.24 -18.57 -9.08
N ALA A 736 19.76 -19.67 -8.48
CA ALA A 736 19.64 -20.97 -9.12
C ALA A 736 18.67 -20.95 -10.34
N GLU A 737 17.48 -20.37 -10.19
CA GLU A 737 16.48 -20.21 -11.27
C GLU A 737 16.98 -19.40 -12.47
N THR A 738 18.05 -18.62 -12.31
CA THR A 738 18.61 -17.80 -13.40
C THR A 738 20.00 -18.25 -13.86
N LYS A 739 20.55 -19.33 -13.31
CA LYS A 739 21.87 -19.89 -13.65
C LYS A 739 22.06 -20.04 -15.17
N ASP A 740 21.19 -20.79 -15.82
CA ASP A 740 21.27 -21.10 -17.26
C ASP A 740 21.01 -19.89 -18.18
N ALA A 741 20.38 -18.84 -17.65
CA ALA A 741 20.22 -17.58 -18.37
C ALA A 741 21.46 -16.68 -18.24
N TRP A 742 22.22 -16.83 -17.17
CA TRP A 742 23.45 -16.07 -16.90
C TRP A 742 24.65 -16.72 -17.59
N SER A 743 24.77 -18.06 -17.53
CA SER A 743 25.90 -18.84 -18.06
C SER A 743 25.95 -19.01 -19.59
N LYS A 744 24.87 -18.72 -20.33
CA LYS A 744 24.85 -18.89 -21.80
C LYS A 744 25.83 -17.96 -22.51
N GLU A 745 26.89 -18.58 -23.03
CA GLU A 745 27.90 -18.05 -23.95
C GLU A 745 27.28 -17.63 -25.30
N GLY A 746 27.96 -16.72 -26.02
CA GLY A 746 27.60 -16.31 -27.38
C GLY A 746 27.36 -14.80 -27.56
N GLU A 747 26.97 -14.10 -26.51
CA GLU A 747 27.09 -12.65 -26.41
C GLU A 747 28.45 -12.34 -25.75
N GLY A 748 29.21 -11.39 -26.31
CA GLY A 748 30.65 -11.25 -26.02
C GLY A 748 30.98 -11.07 -24.53
N HIS A 749 32.05 -11.76 -24.08
CA HIS A 749 32.60 -11.61 -22.72
C HIS A 749 33.16 -10.20 -22.45
N ASP A 750 33.38 -9.41 -23.50
CA ASP A 750 33.95 -8.06 -23.46
C ASP A 750 32.83 -7.01 -23.28
N GLY A 751 32.34 -6.86 -22.05
CA GLY A 751 31.26 -5.92 -21.71
C GLY A 751 30.49 -6.29 -20.43
N MET A 752 29.46 -5.51 -20.09
CA MET A 752 28.58 -5.80 -18.93
C MET A 752 27.51 -6.86 -19.26
N LEU A 753 26.92 -7.48 -18.23
CA LEU A 753 25.86 -8.49 -18.40
C LEU A 753 24.62 -7.95 -19.12
N GLY A 754 24.12 -8.73 -20.09
CA GLY A 754 22.95 -8.39 -20.90
C GLY A 754 21.72 -7.95 -20.09
N LYS A 755 21.13 -6.81 -20.48
CA LYS A 755 20.03 -6.13 -19.74
C LYS A 755 18.83 -7.02 -19.44
N SER A 756 18.51 -7.97 -20.33
CA SER A 756 17.45 -8.97 -20.17
C SER A 756 17.77 -9.96 -19.04
N LYS A 757 18.99 -10.51 -19.00
CA LYS A 757 19.50 -11.42 -17.96
C LYS A 757 19.41 -10.77 -16.57
N PHE A 758 19.82 -9.51 -16.45
CA PHE A 758 19.75 -8.75 -15.19
C PHE A 758 18.31 -8.41 -14.77
N LYS A 759 17.46 -7.95 -15.71
CA LYS A 759 16.02 -7.71 -15.43
C LYS A 759 15.30 -8.97 -14.96
N LYS A 760 15.61 -10.14 -15.55
CA LYS A 760 15.01 -11.41 -15.14
C LYS A 760 15.40 -11.81 -13.72
N TRP A 761 16.66 -11.63 -13.31
CA TRP A 761 17.08 -11.89 -11.93
C TRP A 761 16.31 -10.99 -10.93
N ASN A 762 16.28 -9.68 -11.17
CA ASN A 762 15.54 -8.73 -10.34
C ASN A 762 14.05 -9.11 -10.21
N GLN A 763 13.40 -9.50 -11.31
CA GLN A 763 12.01 -9.98 -11.29
C GLN A 763 11.83 -11.22 -10.39
N VAL A 764 12.71 -12.22 -10.48
CA VAL A 764 12.60 -13.47 -9.71
C VAL A 764 12.82 -13.23 -8.21
N ILE A 765 13.69 -12.28 -7.84
CA ILE A 765 13.89 -11.87 -6.44
C ILE A 765 12.92 -10.78 -5.97
N GLY A 766 11.81 -10.54 -6.68
CA GLY A 766 10.78 -9.55 -6.29
C GLY A 766 11.23 -8.09 -6.29
N ARG A 767 12.41 -7.77 -6.83
CA ARG A 767 13.03 -6.44 -6.78
C ARG A 767 12.54 -5.56 -7.93
N LYS A 768 12.06 -4.35 -7.58
CA LYS A 768 11.66 -3.31 -8.52
C LYS A 768 12.88 -2.73 -9.25
N ILE A 769 12.64 -2.14 -10.42
CA ILE A 769 13.69 -1.68 -11.35
C ILE A 769 13.43 -0.25 -11.83
N SER A 770 12.16 0.14 -11.91
CA SER A 770 11.65 1.51 -12.10
C SER A 770 11.58 2.25 -10.77
#